data_AF-A0A0C2TVM5-F1
#
_entry.id   AF-A0A0C2TVM5-F1
#
_cell.length_a   1.000
_cell.length_b   1.000
_cell.length_c   1.000
_cell.angle_alpha   90.00
_cell.angle_beta   90.00
_cell.angle_gamma   90.00
#
_symmetry.space_group_name_H-M   'P 1'
#
loop_
_entity.id
_entity.type
_entity.pdbx_description
1 polymer ?
#
loop_
_entity_poly.entity_id
_entity_poly.type
_entity_poly.pdbx_seq_one_letter_code
_entity_poly.pdbx_strand_id
1 'polypeptide(L)'
;MNPPPKRQKLDTAMDATPSSQPLPPGDGSEFDKKVLGSCAEEGLVEAVALTSLQVVTLLIAILKNDKGLVKNTLNFDFPGMTQAMTLITEHPELRTRLQTAWESKKFEEIRQLPFLQAPSQDQGGAGHQDQTEKFTFIQEAWKQPYQSHAHEVLYESICEMWAAAKGPYKNILAVIQSSGYGKTRMLDEHAKIVFTFPFVIRNPKETTDDSAYPHPDQSVHEFLTKFGNTEDEIRAGYYKFLTILFSSALAIIKEADCQPEFLPAWWRSYLAEPNKRKDFYSEVVYHTKSTITPSSSAQSEIQEGDNSPKPQERRGGIKVKKAAEEFLQVIRTPKEAANAANAVKVVKAVKAGKAVEAVKAVIYFDEAHELAEYKVKEERNRLDILYSCLDIFTSLPLMFIFTSTKSSLHQLASTRDTSNSARRATGKSVDQAPITELPFDCHPSLSAGLEPNGYSFQAICELEFLANFGRPLFWSLLKGGEKQEDVLSLAKYKLAPLKSDKIYKGHDIGPDPTYSLTAIIDLLLMLDYNPDHKTVQELQKKLVSSHMRTCVSIPADREYIRSCYPSEPFLAEAAMTRLAEILYLDDNTYPDCVIDTVNSHFSHGLLSSGDLGELATRMLLIDAYMTACRDAVSGKQVIYSRGCKLTDFLTHLFRKPEIVLEAKPDNVFNGPTFKDAFKDAVVRFTHFGKFVDDTATWQDAAHAAFFRSMAIICHDTQKSVDIIVPVLSTTDGAVCQHVITSILIQVKRRIRPSNPRLLAIDQSNLEFFPPKVTICNCAEKPRNTKLPYISFLLDLGVRARPELTQVLEPPTRPSSRKKPPKHHRYAINTRGLTSYRSVTEGNLSKYEQLLRLSNILGDHPRQSSSHLNMVRRLKPFWAHGEAFDWIKNEALTVNVAPTEGDALEVGKYEGEDDT
;
A
#
# COMPACT_ATOMS: atom_id res chain seq x y z
N MET A 1 -40.74 78.63 -35.81
CA MET A 1 -41.65 79.76 -35.54
C MET A 1 -42.54 79.40 -34.36
N ASN A 2 -42.78 80.36 -33.46
CA ASN A 2 -43.73 80.32 -32.31
C ASN A 2 -43.40 79.37 -31.11
N PRO A 3 -43.68 79.80 -29.85
CA PRO A 3 -42.55 80.07 -28.92
C PRO A 3 -42.81 79.63 -27.43
N PRO A 4 -42.39 80.31 -26.31
CA PRO A 4 -41.88 79.66 -25.08
C PRO A 4 -42.76 80.04 -23.84
N PRO A 5 -42.31 80.33 -22.57
CA PRO A 5 -41.06 80.13 -21.81
C PRO A 5 -41.30 79.46 -20.41
N LYS A 6 -40.32 79.27 -19.48
CA LYS A 6 -39.80 80.27 -18.50
C LYS A 6 -38.71 79.69 -17.54
N ARG A 7 -37.77 80.59 -17.18
CA ARG A 7 -37.07 80.88 -15.88
C ARG A 7 -36.83 79.77 -14.82
N GLN A 8 -35.83 79.81 -13.92
CA GLN A 8 -34.51 80.46 -13.71
C GLN A 8 -34.15 80.26 -12.21
N LYS A 9 -32.85 80.25 -11.86
CA LYS A 9 -32.21 80.25 -10.51
C LYS A 9 -32.09 78.91 -9.77
N LEU A 10 -31.13 78.69 -8.87
CA LEU A 10 -29.70 79.07 -8.67
C LEU A 10 -29.26 78.51 -7.29
N ASP A 11 -27.98 78.17 -7.15
CA ASP A 11 -27.14 78.16 -5.94
C ASP A 11 -27.15 77.06 -4.84
N THR A 12 -25.91 76.56 -4.63
CA THR A 12 -25.19 76.19 -3.37
C THR A 12 -25.59 75.01 -2.46
N ALA A 13 -24.80 73.92 -2.61
CA ALA A 13 -23.79 73.40 -1.66
C ALA A 13 -24.14 72.78 -0.27
N MET A 14 -23.34 71.72 0.03
CA MET A 14 -22.98 71.06 1.30
C MET A 14 -23.77 69.82 1.81
N ASP A 15 -22.95 68.80 2.14
CA ASP A 15 -23.06 67.66 3.09
C ASP A 15 -24.27 66.71 3.12
N ALA A 16 -24.01 65.44 2.76
CA ALA A 16 -24.30 64.26 3.60
C ALA A 16 -23.54 63.00 3.10
N THR A 17 -23.14 62.13 4.03
CA THR A 17 -22.43 60.86 3.81
C THR A 17 -23.26 59.80 3.04
N PRO A 18 -22.62 58.86 2.31
CA PRO A 18 -23.34 57.88 1.50
C PRO A 18 -23.87 56.71 2.35
N SER A 19 -25.17 56.44 2.25
CA SER A 19 -25.76 55.19 2.75
C SER A 19 -25.67 54.09 1.69
N SER A 20 -25.23 52.93 2.14
CA SER A 20 -25.06 51.71 1.35
C SER A 20 -26.36 51.19 0.72
N GLN A 21 -26.38 51.04 -0.60
CA GLN A 21 -27.12 49.95 -1.27
C GLN A 21 -26.29 49.36 -2.43
N PRO A 22 -26.37 48.04 -2.70
CA PRO A 22 -25.55 47.40 -3.74
C PRO A 22 -26.11 47.67 -5.14
N LEU A 23 -25.21 47.86 -6.11
CA LEU A 23 -25.55 47.76 -7.53
C LEU A 23 -25.87 46.30 -7.89
N PRO A 24 -26.79 46.04 -8.84
CA PRO A 24 -27.10 44.68 -9.28
C PRO A 24 -25.90 44.05 -10.00
N PRO A 25 -25.73 42.71 -9.93
CA PRO A 25 -24.63 42.03 -10.61
C PRO A 25 -24.81 42.14 -12.13
N GLY A 26 -23.89 42.83 -12.78
CA GLY A 26 -23.79 42.85 -14.24
C GLY A 26 -23.44 41.45 -14.78
N ASP A 27 -23.95 41.14 -15.97
CA ASP A 27 -23.75 39.85 -16.62
C ASP A 27 -22.26 39.47 -16.73
N GLY A 28 -21.83 38.49 -15.94
CA GLY A 28 -20.56 37.79 -16.15
C GLY A 28 -20.58 37.00 -17.46
N SER A 29 -19.41 36.79 -18.07
CA SER A 29 -19.31 36.07 -19.33
C SER A 29 -19.81 34.62 -19.19
N GLU A 30 -20.18 33.98 -20.30
CA GLU A 30 -20.56 32.56 -20.29
C GLU A 30 -19.41 31.66 -19.79
N PHE A 31 -18.16 32.08 -20.00
CA PHE A 31 -16.98 31.44 -19.45
C PHE A 31 -16.91 31.57 -17.93
N ASP A 32 -17.05 32.78 -17.38
CA ASP A 32 -17.00 33.00 -15.93
C ASP A 32 -18.10 32.22 -15.19
N LYS A 33 -19.31 32.17 -15.76
CA LYS A 33 -20.43 31.39 -15.22
C LYS A 33 -20.13 29.88 -15.19
N LYS A 34 -19.43 29.34 -16.20
CA LYS A 34 -19.01 27.93 -16.23
C LYS A 34 -17.89 27.63 -15.23
N VAL A 35 -16.89 28.51 -15.13
CA VAL A 35 -15.82 28.39 -14.12
C VAL A 35 -16.41 28.37 -12.71
N LEU A 36 -17.36 29.26 -12.40
CA LEU A 36 -18.06 29.27 -11.11
C LEU A 36 -18.86 27.98 -10.86
N GLY A 37 -19.51 27.44 -11.89
CA GLY A 37 -20.18 26.13 -11.82
C GLY A 37 -19.20 25.00 -11.43
N SER A 38 -18.08 24.89 -12.14
CA SER A 38 -17.03 23.90 -11.83
C SER A 38 -16.37 24.12 -10.48
N CYS A 39 -16.22 25.37 -10.02
CA CYS A 39 -15.75 25.68 -8.67
C CYS A 39 -16.74 25.21 -7.60
N ALA A 40 -18.05 25.42 -7.81
CA ALA A 40 -19.08 24.96 -6.89
C ALA A 40 -19.17 23.42 -6.80
N GLU A 41 -19.00 22.72 -7.93
CA GLU A 41 -18.91 21.24 -7.97
C GLU A 41 -17.70 20.70 -7.18
N GLU A 42 -16.56 21.40 -7.18
CA GLU A 42 -15.37 21.05 -6.40
C GLU A 42 -15.36 21.74 -5.00
N GLY A 43 -16.50 22.29 -4.55
CA GLY A 43 -16.71 22.81 -3.18
C GLY A 43 -16.20 24.23 -2.89
N LEU A 44 -15.73 24.97 -3.89
CA LEU A 44 -15.25 26.35 -3.77
C LEU A 44 -16.40 27.34 -4.03
N VAL A 45 -17.07 27.81 -2.97
CA VAL A 45 -18.28 28.66 -3.09
C VAL A 45 -18.08 30.09 -2.55
N GLU A 46 -17.56 30.27 -1.32
CA GLU A 46 -17.58 31.59 -0.62
C GLU A 46 -16.26 31.92 0.13
N ALA A 47 -15.09 31.63 -0.45
CA ALA A 47 -13.81 32.03 0.13
C ALA A 47 -13.56 33.55 -0.02
N VAL A 48 -13.28 34.27 1.08
CA VAL A 48 -12.83 35.68 1.06
C VAL A 48 -11.37 35.78 0.61
N ALA A 49 -10.53 34.85 1.07
CA ALA A 49 -9.16 34.64 0.59
C ALA A 49 -8.97 33.18 0.21
N LEU A 50 -8.36 32.91 -0.94
CA LEU A 50 -8.08 31.56 -1.43
C LEU A 50 -6.86 30.96 -0.71
N THR A 51 -7.01 29.77 -0.14
CA THR A 51 -5.87 28.94 0.27
C THR A 51 -5.09 28.44 -0.95
N SER A 52 -3.84 27.98 -0.81
CA SER A 52 -3.04 27.53 -1.98
C SER A 52 -3.76 26.41 -2.74
N LEU A 53 -4.43 25.49 -2.02
CA LEU A 53 -5.27 24.45 -2.61
C LEU A 53 -6.45 25.04 -3.40
N GLN A 54 -7.11 26.08 -2.89
CA GLN A 54 -8.21 26.74 -3.60
C GLN A 54 -7.73 27.54 -4.82
N VAL A 55 -6.52 28.12 -4.78
CA VAL A 55 -5.85 28.74 -5.93
C VAL A 55 -5.58 27.69 -7.02
N VAL A 56 -5.07 26.50 -6.65
CA VAL A 56 -4.87 25.36 -7.56
C VAL A 56 -6.21 24.89 -8.14
N THR A 57 -7.23 24.68 -7.32
CA THR A 57 -8.58 24.27 -7.75
C THR A 57 -9.20 25.29 -8.71
N LEU A 58 -9.06 26.59 -8.44
CA LEU A 58 -9.54 27.64 -9.32
C LEU A 58 -8.79 27.66 -10.65
N LEU A 59 -7.46 27.56 -10.65
CA LEU A 59 -6.67 27.46 -11.88
C LEU A 59 -7.08 26.25 -12.72
N ILE A 60 -7.30 25.10 -12.08
CA ILE A 60 -7.82 23.88 -12.72
C ILE A 60 -9.22 24.12 -13.30
N ALA A 61 -10.14 24.77 -12.58
CA ALA A 61 -11.49 25.06 -13.06
C ALA A 61 -11.49 26.03 -14.26
N ILE A 62 -10.60 27.02 -14.26
CA ILE A 62 -10.38 27.94 -15.39
C ILE A 62 -9.87 27.16 -16.61
N LEU A 63 -8.84 26.33 -16.43
CA LEU A 63 -8.22 25.59 -17.53
C LEU A 63 -9.18 24.52 -18.10
N LYS A 64 -9.88 23.74 -17.25
CA LYS A 64 -10.92 22.77 -17.68
C LYS A 64 -11.97 23.39 -18.60
N ASN A 65 -12.32 24.65 -18.40
CA ASN A 65 -13.37 25.34 -19.15
C ASN A 65 -12.86 26.02 -20.45
N ASP A 66 -11.55 26.09 -20.70
CA ASP A 66 -10.97 26.59 -21.96
C ASP A 66 -10.28 25.46 -22.76
N LYS A 67 -10.97 25.00 -23.82
CA LYS A 67 -10.49 23.95 -24.72
C LYS A 67 -9.23 24.32 -25.52
N GLY A 68 -8.94 25.61 -25.68
CA GLY A 68 -7.72 26.09 -26.33
C GLY A 68 -6.50 25.97 -25.42
N LEU A 69 -6.65 26.32 -24.14
CA LEU A 69 -5.60 26.19 -23.13
C LEU A 69 -5.33 24.74 -22.73
N VAL A 70 -6.38 23.91 -22.58
CA VAL A 70 -6.21 22.46 -22.27
C VAL A 70 -5.24 21.78 -23.24
N LYS A 71 -5.37 22.04 -24.54
CA LYS A 71 -4.49 21.43 -25.56
C LYS A 71 -3.01 21.81 -25.45
N ASN A 72 -2.71 22.99 -24.89
CA ASN A 72 -1.36 23.54 -24.87
C ASN A 72 -0.70 23.44 -23.48
N THR A 73 -1.48 23.28 -22.40
CA THR A 73 -0.98 23.41 -21.03
C THR A 73 -1.22 22.19 -20.13
N LEU A 74 -2.35 21.47 -20.24
CA LEU A 74 -2.71 20.39 -19.30
C LEU A 74 -3.46 19.23 -19.97
N ASN A 75 -2.91 18.02 -19.90
CA ASN A 75 -3.67 16.82 -20.28
C ASN A 75 -4.52 16.36 -19.09
N PHE A 76 -5.85 16.45 -19.19
CA PHE A 76 -6.77 16.22 -18.07
C PHE A 76 -7.11 14.73 -17.84
N ASP A 77 -6.08 13.93 -17.54
CA ASP A 77 -6.21 12.69 -16.78
C ASP A 77 -4.87 12.38 -16.08
N PHE A 78 -4.82 12.65 -14.77
CA PHE A 78 -3.74 12.30 -13.83
C PHE A 78 -2.42 13.15 -13.71
N PRO A 79 -2.11 14.19 -14.51
CA PRO A 79 -1.05 15.15 -14.15
C PRO A 79 -1.56 16.56 -13.75
N GLY A 80 -2.82 16.89 -14.05
CA GLY A 80 -3.31 18.28 -14.05
C GLY A 80 -3.14 19.07 -12.73
N MET A 81 -3.17 18.40 -11.58
CA MET A 81 -2.98 19.05 -10.28
C MET A 81 -1.50 19.31 -9.95
N THR A 82 -0.60 18.42 -10.37
CA THR A 82 0.86 18.60 -10.22
C THR A 82 1.32 19.74 -11.13
N GLN A 83 0.89 19.74 -12.39
CA GLN A 83 1.22 20.78 -13.36
C GLN A 83 0.66 22.16 -12.95
N ALA A 84 -0.56 22.22 -12.38
CA ALA A 84 -1.10 23.46 -11.82
C ALA A 84 -0.28 23.98 -10.62
N MET A 85 0.21 23.10 -9.75
CA MET A 85 1.12 23.48 -8.66
C MET A 85 2.49 23.95 -9.18
N THR A 86 3.05 23.29 -10.21
CA THR A 86 4.28 23.74 -10.89
C THR A 86 4.11 25.13 -11.49
N LEU A 87 3.03 25.37 -12.26
CA LEU A 87 2.71 26.69 -12.83
C LEU A 87 2.60 27.80 -11.77
N ILE A 88 1.96 27.54 -10.63
CA ILE A 88 1.87 28.51 -9.52
C ILE A 88 3.23 28.73 -8.84
N THR A 89 4.12 27.74 -8.86
CA THR A 89 5.48 27.84 -8.29
C THR A 89 6.42 28.61 -9.22
N GLU A 90 6.32 28.39 -10.54
CA GLU A 90 7.11 29.05 -11.57
C GLU A 90 6.65 30.50 -11.83
N HIS A 91 5.36 30.78 -11.62
CA HIS A 91 4.74 32.10 -11.77
C HIS A 91 4.05 32.57 -10.47
N PRO A 92 4.80 33.04 -9.45
CA PRO A 92 4.24 33.48 -8.17
C PRO A 92 3.17 34.58 -8.29
N GLU A 93 3.24 35.42 -9.32
CA GLU A 93 2.25 36.45 -9.63
C GLU A 93 0.85 35.88 -9.95
N LEU A 94 0.78 34.62 -10.38
CA LEU A 94 -0.48 33.93 -10.71
C LEU A 94 -1.37 33.78 -9.48
N ARG A 95 -0.79 33.61 -8.29
CA ARG A 95 -1.53 33.51 -7.01
C ARG A 95 -2.33 34.78 -6.72
N THR A 96 -1.69 35.95 -6.83
CA THR A 96 -2.34 37.24 -6.62
C THR A 96 -3.40 37.52 -7.69
N ARG A 97 -3.10 37.19 -8.96
CA ARG A 97 -4.07 37.36 -10.06
C ARG A 97 -5.31 36.48 -9.87
N LEU A 98 -5.14 35.20 -9.51
CA LEU A 98 -6.24 34.28 -9.23
C LEU A 98 -7.10 34.74 -8.05
N GLN A 99 -6.49 35.31 -7.01
CA GLN A 99 -7.21 35.94 -5.90
C GLN A 99 -8.08 37.13 -6.38
N THR A 100 -7.52 38.06 -7.15
CA THR A 100 -8.27 39.20 -7.70
C THR A 100 -9.38 38.77 -8.69
N ALA A 101 -9.12 37.74 -9.51
CA ALA A 101 -10.11 37.13 -10.39
C ALA A 101 -11.27 36.50 -9.60
N TRP A 102 -10.97 35.87 -8.47
CA TRP A 102 -11.96 35.27 -7.59
C TRP A 102 -12.82 36.28 -6.83
N GLU A 103 -12.23 37.39 -6.35
CA GLU A 103 -12.95 38.49 -5.71
C GLU A 103 -13.88 39.21 -6.71
N SER A 104 -13.38 39.50 -7.90
CA SER A 104 -14.14 40.18 -8.97
C SER A 104 -15.08 39.26 -9.76
N LYS A 105 -14.99 37.94 -9.56
CA LYS A 105 -15.71 36.88 -10.30
C LYS A 105 -15.49 36.94 -11.83
N LYS A 106 -14.28 37.35 -12.24
CA LYS A 106 -13.85 37.48 -13.64
C LYS A 106 -12.56 36.72 -13.86
N PHE A 107 -12.64 35.64 -14.63
CA PHE A 107 -11.54 34.69 -14.85
C PHE A 107 -10.97 34.79 -16.27
N GLU A 108 -11.66 35.50 -17.16
CA GLU A 108 -11.26 35.83 -18.53
C GLU A 108 -9.83 36.43 -18.61
N GLU A 109 -9.43 37.26 -17.65
CA GLU A 109 -8.10 37.89 -17.61
C GLU A 109 -6.97 36.88 -17.28
N ILE A 110 -7.28 35.79 -16.57
CA ILE A 110 -6.31 34.73 -16.26
C ILE A 110 -5.97 33.94 -17.50
N ARG A 111 -6.98 33.57 -18.30
CA ARG A 111 -6.74 32.77 -19.51
C ARG A 111 -5.93 33.52 -20.57
N GLN A 112 -5.96 34.87 -20.58
CA GLN A 112 -5.19 35.69 -21.51
C GLN A 112 -3.70 35.89 -21.13
N LEU A 113 -3.20 35.25 -20.06
CA LEU A 113 -1.80 35.39 -19.66
C LEU A 113 -0.85 34.81 -20.73
N PRO A 114 0.23 35.53 -21.11
CA PRO A 114 1.09 35.13 -22.24
C PRO A 114 1.71 33.74 -22.12
N PHE A 115 2.07 33.32 -20.90
CA PHE A 115 2.65 32.00 -20.63
C PHE A 115 1.64 30.85 -20.68
N LEU A 116 0.33 31.14 -20.58
CA LEU A 116 -0.72 30.15 -20.85
C LEU A 116 -1.07 30.11 -22.35
N GLN A 117 -0.95 31.23 -23.06
CA GLN A 117 -1.38 31.39 -24.45
C GLN A 117 -0.36 30.95 -25.52
N ALA A 118 0.91 30.66 -25.16
CA ALA A 118 1.99 30.44 -26.12
C ALA A 118 1.77 29.24 -27.07
N PRO A 119 1.73 29.44 -28.41
CA PRO A 119 1.61 28.36 -29.39
C PRO A 119 2.81 28.27 -30.37
N SER A 120 3.20 27.04 -30.69
CA SER A 120 3.90 26.58 -31.91
C SER A 120 4.80 27.58 -32.70
N GLN A 121 6.12 27.34 -32.68
CA GLN A 121 6.99 27.71 -33.81
C GLN A 121 7.21 26.52 -34.73
N ASP A 122 7.23 26.80 -36.04
CA ASP A 122 7.21 25.82 -37.12
C ASP A 122 8.62 25.64 -37.73
N GLN A 123 8.87 24.45 -38.28
CA GLN A 123 9.98 24.08 -39.19
C GLN A 123 11.44 24.29 -38.71
N GLY A 124 12.01 23.24 -38.10
CA GLY A 124 13.46 23.15 -37.79
C GLY A 124 14.08 21.75 -37.72
N GLY A 125 13.32 20.67 -37.97
CA GLY A 125 13.80 19.27 -37.89
C GLY A 125 13.89 18.71 -36.45
N ALA A 126 13.69 17.39 -36.32
CA ALA A 126 13.75 16.62 -35.06
C ALA A 126 12.79 17.11 -33.93
N GLY A 127 11.51 16.75 -34.04
CA GLY A 127 10.48 17.10 -33.03
C GLY A 127 9.27 16.17 -33.04
N HIS A 128 9.48 14.85 -33.05
CA HIS A 128 8.40 13.84 -33.14
C HIS A 128 8.53 12.70 -32.12
N GLN A 129 9.28 12.92 -31.02
CA GLN A 129 9.64 11.85 -30.06
C GLN A 129 8.76 11.82 -28.80
N ASP A 130 8.41 12.98 -28.22
CA ASP A 130 7.89 13.08 -26.84
C ASP A 130 6.51 12.41 -26.59
N GLN A 131 5.63 12.34 -27.61
CA GLN A 131 4.35 11.61 -27.50
C GLN A 131 4.43 10.13 -27.91
N THR A 132 5.47 9.75 -28.67
CA THR A 132 5.67 8.36 -29.09
C THR A 132 6.33 7.53 -27.99
N GLU A 133 7.09 8.18 -27.10
CA GLU A 133 7.85 7.53 -26.03
C GLU A 133 6.98 6.90 -24.93
N LYS A 134 5.85 7.52 -24.53
CA LYS A 134 5.00 6.98 -23.44
C LYS A 134 4.38 5.62 -23.73
N PHE A 135 4.09 5.33 -25.00
CA PHE A 135 3.56 4.03 -25.40
C PHE A 135 4.59 2.88 -25.24
N THR A 136 5.89 3.22 -25.20
CA THR A 136 6.96 2.22 -25.22
C THR A 136 7.16 1.59 -23.84
N PHE A 137 7.28 2.36 -22.76
CA PHE A 137 7.83 1.84 -21.50
C PHE A 137 6.97 0.76 -20.83
N ILE A 138 5.62 0.88 -20.84
CA ILE A 138 4.75 -0.19 -20.27
C ILE A 138 4.81 -1.46 -21.14
N GLN A 139 4.92 -1.31 -22.46
CA GLN A 139 5.06 -2.44 -23.37
C GLN A 139 6.44 -3.10 -23.28
N GLU A 140 7.51 -2.32 -23.11
CA GLU A 140 8.86 -2.84 -22.84
C GLU A 140 8.97 -3.49 -21.45
N ALA A 141 8.27 -2.95 -20.43
CA ALA A 141 8.09 -3.60 -19.13
C ALA A 141 7.34 -4.94 -19.28
N TRP A 142 6.32 -5.01 -20.15
CA TRP A 142 5.62 -6.25 -20.48
C TRP A 142 6.47 -7.24 -21.29
N LYS A 143 7.46 -6.77 -22.05
CA LYS A 143 8.40 -7.64 -22.79
C LYS A 143 9.52 -8.22 -21.90
N GLN A 144 9.80 -7.63 -20.73
CA GLN A 144 10.81 -8.17 -19.79
C GLN A 144 10.54 -9.66 -19.48
N PRO A 145 11.57 -10.52 -19.38
CA PRO A 145 11.35 -11.94 -19.09
C PRO A 145 10.66 -12.18 -17.74
N TYR A 146 9.82 -13.20 -17.65
CA TYR A 146 9.10 -13.53 -16.41
C TYR A 146 10.02 -14.31 -15.45
N GLN A 147 10.39 -13.69 -14.33
CA GLN A 147 11.43 -14.18 -13.41
C GLN A 147 10.87 -15.01 -12.25
N SER A 148 9.88 -15.88 -12.50
CA SER A 148 9.26 -16.68 -11.45
C SER A 148 8.60 -17.95 -11.99
N HIS A 149 8.58 -19.01 -11.16
CA HIS A 149 7.89 -20.26 -11.43
C HIS A 149 6.41 -20.24 -11.03
N ALA A 150 5.87 -19.10 -10.57
CA ALA A 150 4.47 -18.98 -10.11
C ALA A 150 3.43 -19.43 -11.17
N HIS A 151 3.75 -19.26 -12.46
CA HIS A 151 2.90 -19.73 -13.56
C HIS A 151 2.89 -21.27 -13.71
N GLU A 152 3.99 -21.96 -13.36
CA GLU A 152 4.08 -23.43 -13.31
C GLU A 152 3.33 -23.96 -12.07
N VAL A 153 3.56 -23.34 -10.91
CA VAL A 153 2.86 -23.67 -9.64
C VAL A 153 1.36 -23.48 -9.78
N LEU A 154 0.91 -22.45 -10.51
CA LEU A 154 -0.51 -22.29 -10.85
C LEU A 154 -1.03 -23.45 -11.71
N TYR A 155 -0.26 -23.92 -12.69
CA TYR A 155 -0.68 -25.05 -13.54
C TYR A 155 -0.81 -26.35 -12.73
N GLU A 156 0.14 -26.64 -11.84
CA GLU A 156 0.06 -27.77 -10.92
C GLU A 156 -1.18 -27.63 -10.02
N SER A 157 -1.38 -26.46 -9.41
CA SER A 157 -2.51 -26.16 -8.53
C SER A 157 -3.86 -26.37 -9.23
N ILE A 158 -4.07 -25.85 -10.45
CA ILE A 158 -5.35 -26.02 -11.15
C ILE A 158 -5.60 -27.48 -11.55
N CYS A 159 -4.55 -28.27 -11.83
CA CYS A 159 -4.71 -29.69 -12.12
C CYS A 159 -5.10 -30.49 -10.87
N GLU A 160 -4.52 -30.19 -9.71
CA GLU A 160 -4.92 -30.79 -8.43
C GLU A 160 -6.35 -30.41 -8.02
N MET A 161 -6.68 -29.12 -8.13
CA MET A 161 -8.02 -28.59 -7.87
C MET A 161 -9.08 -29.23 -8.76
N TRP A 162 -8.78 -29.43 -10.04
CA TRP A 162 -9.68 -30.07 -11.01
C TRP A 162 -9.79 -31.59 -10.76
N ALA A 163 -8.70 -32.30 -10.51
CA ALA A 163 -8.73 -33.74 -10.23
C ALA A 163 -9.45 -34.08 -8.90
N ALA A 164 -9.44 -33.16 -7.92
CA ALA A 164 -10.19 -33.29 -6.67
C ALA A 164 -11.66 -32.83 -6.78
N ALA A 165 -12.09 -32.27 -7.91
CA ALA A 165 -13.38 -31.61 -8.06
C ALA A 165 -14.58 -32.57 -7.94
N LYS A 166 -15.50 -32.26 -7.03
CA LYS A 166 -16.85 -32.84 -6.97
C LYS A 166 -17.88 -31.78 -6.59
N GLY A 167 -18.86 -31.54 -7.45
CA GLY A 167 -19.92 -30.53 -7.25
C GLY A 167 -19.77 -29.29 -8.15
N PRO A 168 -20.68 -28.31 -8.00
CA PRO A 168 -20.74 -27.15 -8.88
C PRO A 168 -19.57 -26.18 -8.65
N TYR A 169 -19.31 -25.33 -9.65
CA TYR A 169 -18.35 -24.22 -9.66
C TYR A 169 -16.87 -24.58 -9.37
N LYS A 170 -16.53 -25.88 -9.29
CA LYS A 170 -15.16 -26.35 -9.00
C LYS A 170 -14.13 -26.03 -10.07
N ASN A 171 -14.59 -25.70 -11.28
CA ASN A 171 -13.80 -25.28 -12.43
C ASN A 171 -13.52 -23.76 -12.45
N ILE A 172 -13.91 -23.03 -11.40
CA ILE A 172 -13.73 -21.57 -11.28
C ILE A 172 -12.72 -21.30 -10.16
N LEU A 173 -11.76 -20.42 -10.45
CA LEU A 173 -10.70 -20.00 -9.54
C LEU A 173 -10.55 -18.47 -9.56
N ALA A 174 -10.22 -17.87 -8.42
CA ALA A 174 -9.88 -16.46 -8.33
C ALA A 174 -8.38 -16.26 -8.07
N VAL A 175 -7.78 -15.23 -8.67
CA VAL A 175 -6.44 -14.73 -8.36
C VAL A 175 -6.58 -13.35 -7.73
N ILE A 176 -6.34 -13.24 -6.42
CA ILE A 176 -6.62 -12.05 -5.62
C ILE A 176 -5.30 -11.50 -5.08
N GLN A 177 -4.91 -10.33 -5.58
CA GLN A 177 -3.73 -9.60 -5.10
C GLN A 177 -3.83 -8.12 -5.46
N SER A 178 -3.13 -7.24 -4.75
CA SER A 178 -3.06 -5.81 -5.08
C SER A 178 -2.38 -5.52 -6.43
N SER A 179 -2.36 -4.25 -6.83
CA SER A 179 -1.81 -3.84 -8.13
C SER A 179 -0.27 -3.96 -8.15
N GLY A 180 0.30 -4.26 -9.32
CA GLY A 180 1.74 -4.36 -9.52
C GLY A 180 2.41 -5.72 -9.29
N TYR A 181 1.66 -6.73 -8.82
CA TYR A 181 2.14 -8.11 -8.66
C TYR A 181 2.20 -8.93 -9.97
N GLY A 182 1.81 -8.36 -11.11
CA GLY A 182 1.86 -9.05 -12.40
C GLY A 182 0.84 -10.19 -12.58
N LYS A 183 -0.37 -10.08 -11.99
CA LYS A 183 -1.49 -11.04 -12.15
C LYS A 183 -1.69 -11.49 -13.61
N THR A 184 -1.98 -10.53 -14.49
CA THR A 184 -2.18 -10.76 -15.93
C THR A 184 -0.93 -11.33 -16.59
N ARG A 185 0.26 -10.93 -16.14
CA ARG A 185 1.54 -11.40 -16.69
C ARG A 185 1.85 -12.85 -16.32
N MET A 186 1.49 -13.29 -15.12
CA MET A 186 1.56 -14.71 -14.75
C MET A 186 0.65 -15.55 -15.65
N LEU A 187 -0.56 -15.07 -15.95
CA LEU A 187 -1.51 -15.79 -16.82
C LEU A 187 -1.07 -15.80 -18.29
N ASP A 188 -0.45 -14.71 -18.76
CA ASP A 188 0.20 -14.66 -20.07
C ASP A 188 1.40 -15.62 -20.17
N GLU A 189 2.21 -15.75 -19.12
CA GLU A 189 3.31 -16.73 -19.08
C GLU A 189 2.75 -18.17 -19.01
N HIS A 190 1.72 -18.41 -18.21
CA HIS A 190 1.00 -19.68 -18.13
C HIS A 190 0.38 -20.09 -19.49
N ALA A 191 -0.02 -19.14 -20.33
CA ALA A 191 -0.53 -19.41 -21.67
C ALA A 191 0.50 -20.05 -22.63
N LYS A 192 1.79 -20.08 -22.26
CA LYS A 192 2.81 -20.88 -22.98
C LYS A 192 2.72 -22.38 -22.68
N ILE A 193 2.15 -22.74 -21.53
CA ILE A 193 2.05 -24.12 -21.03
C ILE A 193 0.67 -24.73 -21.35
N VAL A 194 -0.43 -23.98 -21.15
CA VAL A 194 -1.79 -24.45 -21.41
C VAL A 194 -2.50 -23.57 -22.45
N PHE A 195 -3.35 -24.17 -23.28
CA PHE A 195 -4.13 -23.41 -24.25
C PHE A 195 -5.02 -22.40 -23.51
N THR A 196 -4.92 -21.11 -23.82
CA THR A 196 -5.56 -20.04 -23.04
C THR A 196 -6.36 -19.07 -23.90
N PHE A 197 -7.58 -18.73 -23.49
CA PHE A 197 -8.28 -17.53 -23.97
C PHE A 197 -8.17 -16.40 -22.94
N PRO A 198 -7.42 -15.32 -23.24
CA PRO A 198 -7.26 -14.17 -22.36
C PRO A 198 -8.35 -13.12 -22.58
N PHE A 199 -9.21 -12.82 -21.60
CA PHE A 199 -10.11 -11.66 -21.65
C PHE A 199 -9.68 -10.58 -20.65
N VAL A 200 -9.55 -9.33 -21.10
CA VAL A 200 -9.33 -8.14 -20.25
C VAL A 200 -10.60 -7.31 -20.26
N ILE A 201 -11.33 -7.33 -19.14
CA ILE A 201 -12.69 -6.80 -19.03
C ILE A 201 -12.73 -5.36 -18.48
N ARG A 202 -11.57 -4.76 -18.17
CA ARG A 202 -11.43 -3.37 -17.70
C ARG A 202 -12.27 -2.39 -18.55
N ASN A 203 -12.93 -1.43 -17.89
CA ASN A 203 -13.68 -0.37 -18.57
C ASN A 203 -12.79 0.41 -19.56
N PRO A 204 -13.09 0.40 -20.88
CA PRO A 204 -12.32 1.16 -21.88
C PRO A 204 -12.35 2.67 -21.66
N LYS A 205 -13.36 3.20 -20.96
CA LYS A 205 -13.45 4.65 -20.66
C LYS A 205 -12.55 5.11 -19.51
N GLU A 206 -12.15 4.18 -18.65
CA GLU A 206 -11.23 4.42 -17.53
C GLU A 206 -9.77 4.07 -17.89
N THR A 207 -9.55 3.63 -19.13
CA THR A 207 -8.23 3.28 -19.66
C THR A 207 -7.88 4.31 -20.73
N THR A 208 -7.12 5.35 -20.38
CA THR A 208 -6.36 6.08 -21.41
C THR A 208 -5.32 5.14 -22.00
N ASP A 209 -4.96 5.30 -23.27
CA ASP A 209 -4.08 4.34 -23.95
C ASP A 209 -2.70 4.19 -23.28
N ASP A 210 -2.26 5.20 -22.51
CA ASP A 210 -1.00 5.22 -21.75
C ASP A 210 -1.07 4.56 -20.35
N SER A 211 -2.25 4.16 -19.86
CA SER A 211 -2.45 3.87 -18.42
C SER A 211 -2.29 2.41 -18.00
N ALA A 212 -2.47 1.44 -18.90
CA ALA A 212 -2.40 0.01 -18.58
C ALA A 212 -2.20 -0.89 -19.81
N TYR A 213 -1.49 -2.01 -19.61
CA TYR A 213 -1.30 -3.05 -20.61
C TYR A 213 -1.52 -4.46 -20.00
N PRO A 214 -2.12 -5.42 -20.72
CA PRO A 214 -2.72 -5.30 -22.06
C PRO A 214 -3.96 -4.38 -22.07
N HIS A 215 -4.26 -3.82 -23.24
CA HIS A 215 -5.45 -3.01 -23.48
C HIS A 215 -6.74 -3.85 -23.32
N PRO A 216 -7.88 -3.23 -22.96
CA PRO A 216 -9.14 -3.94 -22.77
C PRO A 216 -9.70 -4.53 -24.07
N ASP A 217 -10.30 -5.72 -23.97
CA ASP A 217 -11.00 -6.35 -25.11
C ASP A 217 -12.39 -5.70 -25.27
N GLN A 218 -12.41 -4.48 -25.82
CA GLN A 218 -13.59 -3.61 -25.85
C GLN A 218 -14.88 -4.32 -26.31
N SER A 219 -14.82 -5.11 -27.40
CA SER A 219 -15.99 -5.81 -27.93
C SER A 219 -16.53 -6.87 -26.97
N VAL A 220 -15.65 -7.54 -26.20
CA VAL A 220 -16.01 -8.52 -25.16
C VAL A 220 -16.55 -7.81 -23.92
N HIS A 221 -15.87 -6.76 -23.44
CA HIS A 221 -16.34 -5.93 -22.32
C HIS A 221 -17.75 -5.41 -22.60
N GLU A 222 -17.99 -4.78 -23.75
CA GLU A 222 -19.31 -4.24 -24.11
C GLU A 222 -20.38 -5.34 -24.23
N PHE A 223 -20.02 -6.52 -24.75
CA PHE A 223 -20.95 -7.64 -24.84
C PHE A 223 -21.33 -8.17 -23.45
N LEU A 224 -20.37 -8.48 -22.59
CA LEU A 224 -20.63 -9.05 -21.27
C LEU A 224 -21.37 -8.07 -20.34
N THR A 225 -21.08 -6.77 -20.42
CA THR A 225 -21.72 -5.74 -19.58
C THR A 225 -23.13 -5.37 -20.04
N LYS A 226 -23.39 -5.30 -21.35
CA LYS A 226 -24.62 -4.67 -21.90
C LYS A 226 -25.56 -5.59 -22.70
N PHE A 227 -25.14 -6.79 -23.10
CA PHE A 227 -26.00 -7.65 -23.94
C PHE A 227 -27.18 -8.24 -23.16
N GLY A 228 -28.41 -8.07 -23.65
CA GLY A 228 -29.62 -8.63 -23.03
C GLY A 228 -30.07 -7.88 -21.77
N ASN A 229 -31.37 -7.84 -21.53
CA ASN A 229 -31.98 -7.14 -20.39
C ASN A 229 -32.48 -8.11 -19.31
N THR A 230 -32.86 -9.33 -19.70
CA THR A 230 -33.31 -10.38 -18.76
C THR A 230 -32.22 -11.42 -18.51
N GLU A 231 -32.26 -12.07 -17.34
CA GLU A 231 -31.28 -13.12 -16.98
C GLU A 231 -31.20 -14.24 -18.04
N ASP A 232 -32.35 -14.64 -18.59
CA ASP A 232 -32.46 -15.68 -19.61
C ASP A 232 -31.80 -15.26 -20.93
N GLU A 233 -32.02 -14.01 -21.38
CA GLU A 233 -31.34 -13.42 -22.55
C GLU A 233 -29.83 -13.36 -22.36
N ILE A 234 -29.37 -12.92 -21.19
CA ILE A 234 -27.95 -12.79 -20.85
C ILE A 234 -27.28 -14.17 -20.88
N ARG A 235 -27.90 -15.17 -20.23
CA ARG A 235 -27.45 -16.57 -20.22
C ARG A 235 -27.40 -17.15 -21.63
N ALA A 236 -28.44 -16.97 -22.43
CA ALA A 236 -28.47 -17.40 -23.82
C ALA A 236 -27.36 -16.73 -24.65
N GLY A 237 -27.13 -15.43 -24.43
CA GLY A 237 -26.01 -14.67 -25.00
C GLY A 237 -24.65 -15.25 -24.66
N TYR A 238 -24.37 -15.49 -23.37
CA TYR A 238 -23.09 -16.03 -22.91
C TYR A 238 -22.82 -17.44 -23.44
N TYR A 239 -23.82 -18.34 -23.42
CA TYR A 239 -23.67 -19.67 -24.04
C TYR A 239 -23.38 -19.57 -25.54
N LYS A 240 -24.06 -18.66 -26.25
CA LYS A 240 -23.87 -18.49 -27.69
C LYS A 240 -22.51 -17.86 -28.03
N PHE A 241 -22.05 -16.91 -27.24
CA PHE A 241 -20.70 -16.33 -27.30
C PHE A 241 -19.62 -17.40 -27.16
N LEU A 242 -19.67 -18.18 -26.08
CA LEU A 242 -18.72 -19.28 -25.84
C LEU A 242 -18.81 -20.36 -26.93
N THR A 243 -20.00 -20.65 -27.47
CA THR A 243 -20.15 -21.60 -28.58
C THR A 243 -19.37 -21.13 -29.80
N ILE A 244 -19.52 -19.86 -30.18
CA ILE A 244 -18.85 -19.27 -31.34
C ILE A 244 -17.34 -19.15 -31.07
N LEU A 245 -16.93 -18.75 -29.87
CA LEU A 245 -15.52 -18.69 -29.46
C LEU A 245 -14.80 -20.03 -29.71
N PHE A 246 -15.36 -21.14 -29.22
CA PHE A 246 -14.76 -22.48 -29.40
C PHE A 246 -14.76 -22.91 -30.87
N SER A 247 -15.85 -22.68 -31.62
CA SER A 247 -15.93 -23.04 -33.03
C SER A 247 -14.97 -22.23 -33.91
N SER A 248 -14.85 -20.92 -33.68
CA SER A 248 -13.93 -20.04 -34.43
C SER A 248 -12.48 -20.35 -34.12
N ALA A 249 -12.13 -20.59 -32.85
CA ALA A 249 -10.78 -21.05 -32.49
C ALA A 249 -10.45 -22.40 -33.13
N LEU A 250 -11.39 -23.36 -33.11
CA LEU A 250 -11.20 -24.67 -33.75
C LEU A 250 -11.00 -24.57 -35.27
N ALA A 251 -11.61 -23.60 -35.94
CA ALA A 251 -11.37 -23.34 -37.36
C ALA A 251 -9.92 -22.83 -37.59
N ILE A 252 -9.51 -21.79 -36.87
CA ILE A 252 -8.15 -21.22 -36.94
C ILE A 252 -7.07 -22.28 -36.65
N ILE A 253 -7.27 -23.13 -35.65
CA ILE A 253 -6.34 -24.22 -35.30
C ILE A 253 -6.22 -25.25 -36.44
N LYS A 254 -7.33 -25.59 -37.11
CA LYS A 254 -7.33 -26.53 -38.25
C LYS A 254 -6.69 -25.95 -39.51
N GLU A 255 -6.79 -24.63 -39.71
CA GLU A 255 -6.18 -23.94 -40.84
C GLU A 255 -4.68 -23.71 -40.67
N ALA A 256 -4.21 -23.55 -39.43
CA ALA A 256 -2.82 -23.24 -39.12
C ALA A 256 -1.83 -24.42 -39.21
N ASP A 257 -2.32 -25.66 -39.32
CA ASP A 257 -1.53 -26.91 -39.33
C ASP A 257 -0.47 -27.00 -38.21
N CYS A 258 -0.79 -26.43 -37.04
CA CYS A 258 0.11 -26.37 -35.91
C CYS A 258 0.18 -27.74 -35.19
N GLN A 259 1.39 -28.24 -34.95
CA GLN A 259 1.57 -29.50 -34.21
C GLN A 259 1.04 -29.34 -32.77
N PRO A 260 0.21 -30.28 -32.25
CA PRO A 260 -0.52 -30.09 -31.00
C PRO A 260 0.34 -29.81 -29.75
N GLU A 261 1.59 -30.27 -29.73
CA GLU A 261 2.55 -30.05 -28.65
C GLU A 261 3.03 -28.59 -28.53
N PHE A 262 3.01 -27.81 -29.61
CA PHE A 262 3.37 -26.38 -29.60
C PHE A 262 2.14 -25.46 -29.58
N LEU A 263 0.93 -26.03 -29.66
CA LEU A 263 -0.31 -25.30 -29.84
C LEU A 263 -0.58 -24.20 -28.78
N PRO A 264 -0.31 -24.38 -27.47
CA PRO A 264 -0.48 -23.31 -26.47
C PRO A 264 0.40 -22.09 -26.77
N ALA A 265 1.71 -22.30 -26.94
CA ALA A 265 2.67 -21.24 -27.20
C ALA A 265 2.44 -20.57 -28.57
N TRP A 266 2.05 -21.35 -29.58
CA TRP A 266 1.64 -20.83 -30.89
C TRP A 266 0.38 -19.96 -30.77
N TRP A 267 -0.68 -20.44 -30.13
CA TRP A 267 -1.93 -19.69 -29.97
C TRP A 267 -1.74 -18.39 -29.18
N ARG A 268 -0.95 -18.44 -28.10
CA ARG A 268 -0.52 -17.23 -27.36
C ARG A 268 0.19 -16.24 -28.29
N SER A 269 1.08 -16.71 -29.15
CA SER A 269 1.83 -15.87 -30.08
C SER A 269 0.93 -15.28 -31.17
N TYR A 270 0.02 -16.08 -31.73
CA TYR A 270 -1.01 -15.64 -32.67
C TYR A 270 -1.90 -14.53 -32.08
N LEU A 271 -2.34 -14.65 -30.83
CA LEU A 271 -3.10 -13.59 -30.15
C LEU A 271 -2.26 -12.35 -29.78
N ALA A 272 -0.93 -12.48 -29.71
CA ALA A 272 -0.01 -11.38 -29.43
C ALA A 272 0.40 -10.59 -30.69
N GLU A 273 0.15 -11.11 -31.89
CA GLU A 273 0.31 -10.37 -33.14
C GLU A 273 -0.62 -9.13 -33.18
N PRO A 274 -0.20 -8.01 -33.79
CA PRO A 274 -1.02 -6.81 -33.92
C PRO A 274 -2.40 -7.10 -34.51
N ASN A 275 -3.43 -6.55 -33.86
CA ASN A 275 -4.85 -6.70 -34.17
C ASN A 275 -5.47 -8.11 -34.10
N LYS A 276 -4.72 -9.22 -34.24
CA LYS A 276 -5.27 -10.59 -34.28
C LYS A 276 -6.28 -10.90 -33.16
N ARG A 277 -5.92 -10.62 -31.89
CA ARG A 277 -6.81 -10.79 -30.73
C ARG A 277 -8.07 -9.91 -30.80
N LYS A 278 -7.90 -8.64 -31.19
CA LYS A 278 -8.98 -7.66 -31.32
C LYS A 278 -9.97 -8.08 -32.40
N ASP A 279 -9.46 -8.50 -33.55
CA ASP A 279 -10.25 -8.92 -34.71
C ASP A 279 -11.00 -10.21 -34.39
N PHE A 280 -10.30 -11.24 -33.88
CA PHE A 280 -10.89 -12.51 -33.44
C PHE A 280 -12.05 -12.31 -32.46
N TYR A 281 -11.87 -11.52 -31.40
CA TYR A 281 -12.94 -11.28 -30.44
C TYR A 281 -14.08 -10.42 -30.99
N SER A 282 -13.78 -9.46 -31.87
CA SER A 282 -14.81 -8.63 -32.50
C SER A 282 -15.67 -9.44 -33.48
N GLU A 283 -15.06 -10.36 -34.22
CA GLU A 283 -15.74 -11.33 -35.10
C GLU A 283 -16.62 -12.29 -34.29
N VAL A 284 -16.10 -12.88 -33.21
CA VAL A 284 -16.89 -13.74 -32.30
C VAL A 284 -18.10 -12.99 -31.72
N VAL A 285 -17.93 -11.74 -31.27
CA VAL A 285 -19.04 -10.91 -30.76
C VAL A 285 -20.03 -10.53 -31.87
N TYR A 286 -19.55 -10.22 -33.07
CA TYR A 286 -20.39 -9.90 -34.23
C TYR A 286 -21.27 -11.08 -34.63
N HIS A 287 -20.70 -12.27 -34.80
CA HIS A 287 -21.46 -13.49 -35.12
C HIS A 287 -22.40 -13.91 -33.97
N THR A 288 -22.05 -13.62 -32.72
CA THR A 288 -22.94 -13.85 -31.58
C THR A 288 -24.18 -12.97 -31.69
N LYS A 289 -24.01 -11.65 -31.90
CA LYS A 289 -25.12 -10.71 -32.03
C LYS A 289 -25.98 -10.99 -33.26
N SER A 290 -25.40 -11.36 -34.41
CA SER A 290 -26.15 -11.61 -35.65
C SER A 290 -26.94 -12.93 -35.66
N THR A 291 -26.60 -13.90 -34.79
CA THR A 291 -27.29 -15.20 -34.71
C THR A 291 -28.20 -15.36 -33.49
N ILE A 292 -28.38 -14.30 -32.69
CA ILE A 292 -29.42 -14.21 -31.66
C ILE A 292 -30.48 -13.23 -32.17
N THR A 293 -31.58 -13.74 -32.71
CA THR A 293 -32.73 -12.92 -33.12
C THR A 293 -33.42 -12.32 -31.89
N PRO A 294 -33.77 -11.02 -31.90
CA PRO A 294 -34.66 -10.45 -30.89
C PRO A 294 -36.07 -11.03 -31.09
N SER A 295 -36.51 -11.90 -30.18
CA SER A 295 -37.77 -12.63 -30.31
C SER A 295 -38.98 -11.77 -29.95
N SER A 296 -39.46 -10.98 -30.92
CA SER A 296 -40.76 -10.31 -30.86
C SER A 296 -41.93 -11.24 -31.23
N SER A 297 -42.10 -12.34 -30.48
CA SER A 297 -43.32 -13.17 -30.45
C SER A 297 -43.20 -14.35 -29.48
N ALA A 298 -43.62 -14.14 -28.23
CA ALA A 298 -43.84 -15.20 -27.25
C ALA A 298 -44.98 -14.81 -26.28
N GLN A 299 -46.15 -14.50 -26.84
CA GLN A 299 -47.41 -14.64 -26.13
C GLN A 299 -47.98 -16.03 -26.43
N SER A 300 -48.61 -16.64 -25.43
CA SER A 300 -48.81 -18.09 -25.24
C SER A 300 -47.49 -18.86 -25.04
N GLU A 301 -47.35 -19.71 -24.01
CA GLU A 301 -48.35 -20.34 -23.15
C GLU A 301 -48.02 -20.15 -21.65
N ILE A 302 -49.04 -19.86 -20.84
CA ILE A 302 -48.96 -19.94 -19.37
C ILE A 302 -49.44 -21.32 -18.96
N GLN A 303 -48.56 -22.15 -18.40
CA GLN A 303 -48.93 -23.12 -17.38
C GLN A 303 -47.89 -23.09 -16.26
N GLU A 304 -48.38 -22.89 -15.04
CA GLU A 304 -47.56 -22.87 -13.83
C GLU A 304 -47.18 -24.30 -13.41
N GLY A 305 -45.99 -24.45 -12.82
CA GLY A 305 -45.68 -25.60 -11.97
C GLY A 305 -44.75 -26.67 -12.54
N ASP A 306 -43.46 -26.35 -12.72
CA ASP A 306 -42.37 -27.21 -12.23
C ASP A 306 -41.05 -26.41 -12.09
N ASN A 307 -40.16 -26.80 -11.17
CA ASN A 307 -38.83 -26.22 -10.95
C ASN A 307 -37.80 -26.69 -12.00
N SER A 308 -38.20 -26.76 -13.28
CA SER A 308 -37.35 -27.25 -14.37
C SER A 308 -36.82 -26.10 -15.25
N PRO A 309 -35.53 -26.10 -15.66
CA PRO A 309 -34.97 -25.06 -16.53
C PRO A 309 -35.69 -25.00 -17.89
N LYS A 310 -35.90 -23.78 -18.41
CA LYS A 310 -36.72 -23.55 -19.61
C LYS A 310 -36.14 -24.27 -20.85
N PRO A 311 -36.96 -24.66 -21.85
CA PRO A 311 -36.50 -25.45 -22.99
C PRO A 311 -35.35 -24.82 -23.79
N GLN A 312 -35.32 -23.49 -23.92
CA GLN A 312 -34.25 -22.78 -24.62
C GLN A 312 -32.91 -22.82 -23.87
N GLU A 313 -32.92 -22.75 -22.53
CA GLU A 313 -31.70 -22.77 -21.71
C GLU A 313 -30.98 -24.10 -21.80
N ARG A 314 -31.72 -25.21 -21.66
CA ARG A 314 -31.21 -26.57 -21.85
C ARG A 314 -30.59 -26.73 -23.24
N ARG A 315 -31.25 -26.20 -24.28
CA ARG A 315 -30.78 -26.29 -25.68
C ARG A 315 -29.54 -25.44 -25.95
N GLY A 316 -29.38 -24.29 -25.27
CA GLY A 316 -28.17 -23.47 -25.31
C GLY A 316 -26.98 -24.16 -24.64
N GLY A 317 -27.19 -24.68 -23.42
CA GLY A 317 -26.18 -25.41 -22.65
C GLY A 317 -25.62 -26.63 -23.38
N ILE A 318 -26.49 -27.47 -23.97
CA ILE A 318 -26.06 -28.65 -24.74
C ILE A 318 -25.17 -28.26 -25.93
N LYS A 319 -25.50 -27.17 -26.65
CA LYS A 319 -24.73 -26.71 -27.80
C LYS A 319 -23.33 -26.22 -27.41
N VAL A 320 -23.23 -25.40 -26.37
CA VAL A 320 -21.93 -24.85 -25.93
C VAL A 320 -21.03 -25.95 -25.37
N LYS A 321 -21.58 -26.92 -24.64
CA LYS A 321 -20.81 -28.06 -24.14
C LYS A 321 -20.23 -28.89 -25.28
N LYS A 322 -21.04 -29.21 -26.30
CA LYS A 322 -20.58 -29.95 -27.49
C LYS A 322 -19.47 -29.20 -28.24
N ALA A 323 -19.60 -27.89 -28.42
CA ALA A 323 -18.56 -27.07 -29.07
C ALA A 323 -17.25 -27.06 -28.27
N ALA A 324 -17.32 -27.01 -26.94
CA ALA A 324 -16.16 -27.14 -26.06
C ALA A 324 -15.53 -28.56 -26.13
N GLU A 325 -16.34 -29.62 -26.20
CA GLU A 325 -15.87 -31.00 -26.35
C GLU A 325 -15.12 -31.22 -27.68
N GLU A 326 -15.68 -30.75 -28.80
CA GLU A 326 -15.04 -30.80 -30.14
C GLU A 326 -13.72 -30.02 -30.18
N PHE A 327 -13.66 -28.88 -29.49
CA PHE A 327 -12.47 -28.05 -29.35
C PHE A 327 -11.39 -28.70 -28.45
N LEU A 328 -11.76 -29.29 -27.32
CA LEU A 328 -10.83 -29.94 -26.38
C LEU A 328 -10.27 -31.29 -26.90
N GLN A 329 -10.84 -31.84 -27.98
CA GLN A 329 -10.32 -33.03 -28.66
C GLN A 329 -9.02 -32.76 -29.43
N VAL A 330 -8.82 -31.57 -30.01
CA VAL A 330 -7.59 -31.24 -30.75
C VAL A 330 -6.45 -30.76 -29.84
N ILE A 331 -6.75 -30.39 -28.59
CA ILE A 331 -5.76 -29.91 -27.62
C ILE A 331 -5.14 -31.08 -26.86
N ARG A 332 -3.80 -31.09 -26.76
CA ARG A 332 -3.03 -32.03 -25.93
C ARG A 332 -2.68 -31.41 -24.58
N THR A 333 -2.51 -32.24 -23.56
CA THR A 333 -1.97 -31.79 -22.27
C THR A 333 -0.45 -31.62 -22.35
N PRO A 334 0.19 -30.84 -21.47
CA PRO A 334 1.66 -30.68 -21.45
C PRO A 334 2.40 -32.01 -21.25
N LYS A 335 1.80 -32.96 -20.52
CA LYS A 335 2.34 -34.33 -20.36
C LYS A 335 2.25 -35.16 -21.65
N GLU A 336 1.19 -34.99 -22.44
CA GLU A 336 1.08 -35.60 -23.76
C GLU A 336 2.11 -34.99 -24.74
N ALA A 337 2.28 -33.66 -24.70
CA ALA A 337 3.23 -32.92 -25.54
C ALA A 337 4.71 -33.28 -25.24
N ALA A 338 5.09 -33.33 -23.97
CA ALA A 338 6.47 -33.62 -23.54
C ALA A 338 6.96 -35.05 -23.89
N ASN A 339 6.04 -35.99 -24.16
CA ASN A 339 6.39 -37.32 -24.64
C ASN A 339 6.65 -37.38 -26.16
N ALA A 340 6.33 -36.31 -26.90
CA ALA A 340 6.53 -36.19 -28.35
C ALA A 340 7.75 -35.35 -28.74
N ALA A 341 8.12 -34.34 -27.93
CA ALA A 341 9.21 -33.40 -28.22
C ALA A 341 10.29 -33.39 -27.11
N ASN A 342 11.56 -33.36 -27.51
CA ASN A 342 12.72 -33.52 -26.62
C ASN A 342 13.13 -32.21 -25.90
N ALA A 343 12.15 -31.49 -25.35
CA ALA A 343 12.26 -30.26 -24.57
C ALA A 343 10.99 -30.13 -23.69
N VAL A 344 10.97 -29.75 -22.41
CA VAL A 344 11.92 -29.03 -21.54
C VAL A 344 11.94 -29.69 -20.14
N LYS A 345 12.83 -29.27 -19.22
CA LYS A 345 12.95 -29.72 -17.81
C LYS A 345 11.73 -29.48 -16.89
N VAL A 346 10.51 -29.34 -17.42
CA VAL A 346 9.27 -28.93 -16.71
C VAL A 346 8.72 -30.05 -15.80
N VAL A 347 9.16 -31.30 -15.95
CA VAL A 347 8.56 -32.47 -15.26
C VAL A 347 9.55 -33.15 -14.30
N LYS A 348 10.17 -32.38 -13.38
CA LYS A 348 10.92 -32.96 -12.23
C LYS A 348 10.08 -33.14 -10.95
N ALA A 349 8.84 -32.64 -10.93
CA ALA A 349 7.94 -32.71 -9.78
C ALA A 349 6.93 -33.87 -9.80
N VAL A 350 6.86 -34.69 -10.86
CA VAL A 350 6.04 -35.93 -10.87
C VAL A 350 6.74 -37.05 -10.09
N LYS A 351 6.97 -36.80 -8.79
CA LYS A 351 7.23 -37.86 -7.80
C LYS A 351 5.88 -38.37 -7.27
N ALA A 352 5.81 -39.68 -7.02
CA ALA A 352 4.65 -40.39 -6.46
C ALA A 352 3.42 -40.57 -7.38
N GLY A 353 3.63 -41.15 -8.57
CA GLY A 353 2.84 -42.32 -9.03
C GLY A 353 1.32 -42.20 -9.27
N LYS A 354 0.71 -41.01 -9.15
CA LYS A 354 -0.69 -40.78 -9.54
C LYS A 354 -0.77 -40.14 -10.91
N ALA A 355 -1.56 -40.73 -11.79
CA ALA A 355 -1.99 -40.10 -13.03
C ALA A 355 -2.96 -38.96 -12.70
N VAL A 356 -2.43 -37.77 -12.42
CA VAL A 356 -3.23 -36.54 -12.35
C VAL A 356 -3.71 -36.24 -13.77
N GLU A 357 -5.00 -36.47 -14.01
CA GLU A 357 -5.73 -35.99 -15.18
C GLU A 357 -5.55 -34.47 -15.29
N ALA A 358 -5.16 -33.98 -16.46
CA ALA A 358 -4.60 -32.65 -16.61
C ALA A 358 -5.56 -31.70 -17.34
N VAL A 359 -5.60 -30.45 -16.86
CA VAL A 359 -6.35 -29.36 -17.49
C VAL A 359 -5.76 -29.10 -18.88
N LYS A 360 -6.63 -29.08 -19.89
CA LYS A 360 -6.27 -28.87 -21.30
C LYS A 360 -6.35 -27.42 -21.74
N ALA A 361 -7.31 -26.67 -21.21
CA ALA A 361 -7.51 -25.27 -21.55
C ALA A 361 -7.89 -24.41 -20.34
N VAL A 362 -7.56 -23.12 -20.43
CA VAL A 362 -7.93 -22.08 -19.48
C VAL A 362 -8.65 -20.95 -20.21
N ILE A 363 -9.66 -20.37 -19.58
CA ILE A 363 -10.23 -19.08 -19.97
C ILE A 363 -10.04 -18.15 -18.78
N TYR A 364 -9.40 -16.99 -18.97
CA TYR A 364 -9.27 -16.03 -17.88
C TYR A 364 -10.01 -14.72 -18.15
N PHE A 365 -10.54 -14.13 -17.09
CA PHE A 365 -11.17 -12.81 -17.06
C PHE A 365 -10.36 -11.92 -16.13
N ASP A 366 -9.57 -11.02 -16.72
CA ASP A 366 -8.76 -10.04 -16.03
C ASP A 366 -9.59 -8.78 -15.74
N GLU A 367 -9.44 -8.23 -14.53
CA GLU A 367 -10.28 -7.14 -13.99
C GLU A 367 -11.78 -7.48 -13.95
N ALA A 368 -12.12 -8.74 -13.72
CA ALA A 368 -13.50 -9.24 -13.79
C ALA A 368 -14.48 -8.63 -12.77
N HIS A 369 -13.97 -7.89 -11.78
CA HIS A 369 -14.80 -7.15 -10.83
C HIS A 369 -15.68 -6.08 -11.50
N GLU A 370 -15.30 -5.59 -12.68
CA GLU A 370 -16.12 -4.71 -13.54
C GLU A 370 -17.53 -5.28 -13.70
N LEU A 371 -17.65 -6.60 -13.97
CA LEU A 371 -18.93 -7.27 -14.19
C LEU A 371 -19.84 -7.29 -12.94
N ALA A 372 -19.30 -7.10 -11.74
CA ALA A 372 -20.09 -7.07 -10.51
C ALA A 372 -20.87 -5.75 -10.33
N GLU A 373 -20.47 -4.70 -11.04
CA GLU A 373 -21.07 -3.35 -10.97
C GLU A 373 -22.36 -3.25 -11.81
N TYR A 374 -22.49 -4.08 -12.84
CA TYR A 374 -23.67 -4.15 -13.70
C TYR A 374 -24.74 -5.07 -13.07
N LYS A 375 -25.69 -4.46 -12.37
CA LYS A 375 -26.86 -5.16 -11.80
C LYS A 375 -27.88 -5.55 -12.89
N VAL A 376 -28.54 -6.67 -12.67
CA VAL A 376 -29.61 -7.21 -13.55
C VAL A 376 -30.94 -7.32 -12.79
N LYS A 377 -30.87 -7.66 -11.50
CA LYS A 377 -31.96 -7.55 -10.50
C LYS A 377 -31.33 -7.09 -9.18
N GLU A 378 -32.16 -6.72 -8.20
CA GLU A 378 -31.69 -6.21 -6.88
C GLU A 378 -30.60 -7.09 -6.24
N GLU A 379 -30.74 -8.42 -6.32
CA GLU A 379 -29.79 -9.37 -5.73
C GLU A 379 -28.71 -9.93 -6.69
N ARG A 380 -28.73 -9.63 -8.00
CA ARG A 380 -27.87 -10.33 -8.99
C ARG A 380 -27.22 -9.42 -10.03
N ASN A 381 -25.94 -9.67 -10.32
CA ASN A 381 -25.10 -8.93 -11.26
C ASN A 381 -24.64 -9.80 -12.46
N ARG A 382 -23.92 -9.20 -13.44
CA ARG A 382 -23.44 -9.90 -14.65
C ARG A 382 -22.44 -11.01 -14.35
N LEU A 383 -21.60 -10.83 -13.35
CA LEU A 383 -20.60 -11.81 -12.92
C LEU A 383 -21.27 -13.08 -12.35
N ASP A 384 -22.30 -12.93 -11.51
CA ASP A 384 -23.06 -14.08 -10.96
C ASP A 384 -23.69 -14.93 -12.06
N ILE A 385 -24.23 -14.27 -13.12
CA ILE A 385 -24.82 -14.94 -14.27
C ILE A 385 -23.73 -15.63 -15.09
N LEU A 386 -22.56 -15.00 -15.27
CA LEU A 386 -21.42 -15.61 -15.94
C LEU A 386 -21.01 -16.90 -15.23
N TYR A 387 -20.75 -16.88 -13.92
CA TYR A 387 -20.42 -18.10 -13.16
C TYR A 387 -21.45 -19.20 -13.30
N SER A 388 -22.74 -18.84 -13.28
CA SER A 388 -23.84 -19.79 -13.48
C SER A 388 -23.85 -20.43 -14.88
N CYS A 389 -23.30 -19.75 -15.89
CA CYS A 389 -23.10 -20.32 -17.23
C CYS A 389 -21.84 -21.22 -17.30
N LEU A 390 -20.81 -20.94 -16.50
CA LEU A 390 -19.54 -21.68 -16.54
C LEU A 390 -19.61 -23.04 -15.82
N ASP A 391 -20.59 -23.24 -14.94
CA ASP A 391 -20.81 -24.50 -14.21
C ASP A 391 -21.04 -25.72 -15.13
N ILE A 392 -21.58 -25.51 -16.34
CA ILE A 392 -21.84 -26.60 -17.31
C ILE A 392 -20.56 -27.32 -17.78
N PHE A 393 -19.41 -26.65 -17.67
CA PHE A 393 -18.11 -27.19 -18.08
C PHE A 393 -17.37 -27.92 -16.95
N THR A 394 -17.94 -28.07 -15.75
CA THR A 394 -17.32 -28.77 -14.60
C THR A 394 -16.89 -30.21 -14.88
N SER A 395 -17.44 -30.84 -15.93
CA SER A 395 -17.09 -32.20 -16.39
C SER A 395 -16.08 -32.24 -17.54
N LEU A 396 -15.55 -31.09 -17.97
CA LEU A 396 -14.54 -30.97 -19.03
C LEU A 396 -13.20 -30.51 -18.44
N PRO A 397 -12.04 -30.84 -19.06
CA PRO A 397 -10.71 -30.39 -18.64
C PRO A 397 -10.45 -28.91 -18.98
N LEU A 398 -11.35 -28.03 -18.52
CA LEU A 398 -11.40 -26.59 -18.78
C LEU A 398 -11.54 -25.84 -17.45
N MET A 399 -10.62 -24.92 -17.18
CA MET A 399 -10.62 -24.08 -15.97
C MET A 399 -10.89 -22.61 -16.32
N PHE A 400 -11.54 -21.89 -15.40
CA PHE A 400 -11.86 -20.48 -15.54
C PHE A 400 -11.22 -19.67 -14.42
N ILE A 401 -10.36 -18.70 -14.77
CA ILE A 401 -9.59 -17.92 -13.81
C ILE A 401 -10.05 -16.46 -13.81
N PHE A 402 -10.32 -15.90 -12.64
CA PHE A 402 -10.82 -14.53 -12.47
C PHE A 402 -9.82 -13.70 -11.67
N THR A 403 -9.28 -12.64 -12.25
CA THR A 403 -8.38 -11.73 -11.51
C THR A 403 -9.15 -10.54 -10.97
N SER A 404 -8.71 -10.03 -9.83
CA SER A 404 -9.18 -8.74 -9.30
C SER A 404 -8.21 -8.15 -8.28
N THR A 405 -8.29 -6.83 -8.09
CA THR A 405 -7.84 -6.13 -6.89
C THR A 405 -8.96 -5.96 -5.86
N LYS A 406 -10.23 -5.82 -6.30
CA LYS A 406 -11.42 -5.69 -5.43
C LYS A 406 -11.78 -7.03 -4.80
N SER A 407 -12.07 -6.99 -3.49
CA SER A 407 -12.50 -8.12 -2.65
C SER A 407 -13.92 -8.63 -2.95
N SER A 408 -14.66 -8.03 -3.88
CA SER A 408 -15.98 -8.53 -4.29
C SER A 408 -15.94 -9.98 -4.81
N LEU A 409 -14.83 -10.41 -5.43
CA LEU A 409 -14.62 -11.82 -5.82
C LEU A 409 -14.56 -12.80 -4.62
N HIS A 410 -14.33 -12.32 -3.40
CA HIS A 410 -14.35 -13.14 -2.20
C HIS A 410 -15.79 -13.46 -1.74
N GLN A 411 -16.80 -12.69 -2.18
CA GLN A 411 -18.21 -12.95 -1.86
C GLN A 411 -18.76 -14.22 -2.56
N LEU A 412 -17.97 -14.85 -3.43
CA LEU A 412 -18.29 -16.08 -4.17
C LEU A 412 -18.18 -17.36 -3.35
N ALA A 413 -17.72 -17.25 -2.10
CA ALA A 413 -17.96 -18.24 -1.08
C ALA A 413 -18.85 -17.63 -0.01
N SER A 414 -20.05 -18.19 0.17
CA SER A 414 -20.88 -17.90 1.34
C SER A 414 -20.15 -18.35 2.60
N THR A 415 -20.07 -17.49 3.60
CA THR A 415 -19.68 -17.91 4.96
C THR A 415 -20.63 -18.99 5.46
N ARG A 416 -20.13 -19.90 6.30
CA ARG A 416 -20.91 -21.08 6.74
C ARG A 416 -22.19 -20.72 7.50
N ASP A 417 -22.21 -19.56 8.15
CA ASP A 417 -23.25 -19.19 9.13
C ASP A 417 -24.31 -18.18 8.62
N THR A 418 -24.26 -17.73 7.36
CA THR A 418 -25.25 -16.75 6.83
C THR A 418 -26.44 -17.36 6.06
N SER A 419 -26.76 -18.64 6.30
CA SER A 419 -27.86 -19.35 5.62
C SER A 419 -29.21 -19.28 6.35
N ASN A 420 -29.72 -18.09 6.65
CA ASN A 420 -31.03 -17.89 7.31
C ASN A 420 -32.20 -17.55 6.37
N SER A 421 -32.07 -17.80 5.05
CA SER A 421 -33.20 -17.79 4.12
C SER A 421 -33.33 -19.13 3.38
N ALA A 422 -34.45 -19.83 3.63
CA ALA A 422 -34.72 -21.20 3.18
C ALA A 422 -34.99 -21.36 1.66
N ARG A 423 -34.42 -20.50 0.82
CA ARG A 423 -34.45 -20.58 -0.66
C ARG A 423 -33.09 -20.42 -1.33
N ARG A 424 -31.98 -20.42 -0.59
CA ARG A 424 -30.62 -20.48 -1.15
C ARG A 424 -30.11 -21.94 -1.31
N ALA A 425 -30.95 -22.82 -1.86
CA ALA A 425 -30.73 -24.27 -1.92
C ALA A 425 -29.90 -24.76 -3.13
N THR A 426 -29.42 -23.87 -3.99
CA THR A 426 -28.59 -24.18 -5.17
C THR A 426 -27.38 -23.25 -5.25
N GLY A 427 -26.39 -23.51 -4.40
CA GLY A 427 -25.17 -22.70 -4.32
C GLY A 427 -24.25 -23.16 -3.21
N LYS A 428 -23.76 -24.41 -3.27
CA LYS A 428 -22.56 -24.76 -2.51
C LYS A 428 -21.40 -23.92 -3.03
N SER A 429 -20.58 -23.43 -2.11
CA SER A 429 -19.44 -22.53 -2.30
C SER A 429 -18.54 -22.90 -3.48
N VAL A 430 -17.89 -21.89 -4.08
CA VAL A 430 -16.70 -22.09 -4.90
C VAL A 430 -15.58 -22.58 -3.99
N ASP A 431 -15.53 -23.89 -3.70
CA ASP A 431 -14.67 -24.47 -2.66
C ASP A 431 -13.15 -24.33 -2.92
N GLN A 432 -12.73 -23.95 -4.13
CA GLN A 432 -11.31 -23.73 -4.46
C GLN A 432 -10.80 -22.44 -3.80
N ALA A 433 -9.71 -22.52 -3.04
CA ALA A 433 -9.11 -21.36 -2.39
C ALA A 433 -8.57 -20.38 -3.46
N PRO A 434 -8.74 -19.05 -3.30
CA PRO A 434 -8.13 -18.09 -4.23
C PRO A 434 -6.61 -18.13 -4.18
N ILE A 435 -5.97 -17.98 -5.33
CA ILE A 435 -4.51 -17.83 -5.44
C ILE A 435 -4.14 -16.41 -5.01
N THR A 436 -3.18 -16.32 -4.09
CA THR A 436 -2.58 -15.08 -3.58
C THR A 436 -1.06 -15.02 -3.83
N GLU A 437 -0.48 -16.18 -4.12
CA GLU A 437 0.93 -16.49 -4.34
C GLU A 437 1.41 -15.95 -5.69
N LEU A 438 1.99 -14.74 -5.68
CA LEU A 438 2.49 -14.06 -6.88
C LEU A 438 3.95 -13.63 -6.71
N PRO A 439 4.67 -13.32 -7.81
CA PRO A 439 6.09 -12.96 -7.74
C PRO A 439 6.39 -11.76 -6.83
N PHE A 440 7.41 -11.93 -6.01
CA PHE A 440 7.95 -10.93 -5.09
C PHE A 440 9.48 -11.12 -5.01
N ASP A 441 10.24 -10.04 -4.89
CA ASP A 441 11.72 -10.03 -4.92
C ASP A 441 12.31 -10.76 -6.15
N CYS A 442 11.60 -10.70 -7.29
CA CYS A 442 11.93 -11.47 -8.49
C CYS A 442 12.84 -10.76 -9.50
N HIS A 443 13.51 -9.66 -9.14
CA HIS A 443 14.47 -9.03 -10.05
C HIS A 443 15.68 -9.98 -10.32
N PRO A 444 16.21 -10.08 -11.55
CA PRO A 444 17.27 -11.04 -11.90
C PRO A 444 18.53 -10.99 -11.02
N SER A 445 18.90 -9.81 -10.51
CA SER A 445 20.07 -9.69 -9.61
C SER A 445 19.85 -10.34 -8.24
N LEU A 446 18.59 -10.48 -7.80
CA LEU A 446 18.26 -11.16 -6.54
C LEU A 446 18.30 -12.67 -6.72
N SER A 447 17.82 -13.19 -7.86
CA SER A 447 17.84 -14.63 -8.16
C SER A 447 19.25 -15.18 -8.43
N ALA A 448 20.16 -14.34 -8.94
CA ALA A 448 21.58 -14.65 -9.04
C ALA A 448 22.33 -14.64 -7.69
N GLY A 449 21.70 -14.08 -6.65
CA GLY A 449 22.35 -13.73 -5.38
C GLY A 449 23.05 -12.37 -5.47
N LEU A 450 22.71 -11.45 -4.57
CA LEU A 450 23.49 -10.22 -4.39
C LEU A 450 24.82 -10.57 -3.71
N GLU A 451 25.94 -10.26 -4.36
CA GLU A 451 27.26 -10.38 -3.75
C GLU A 451 27.35 -9.49 -2.48
N PRO A 452 27.50 -10.05 -1.26
CA PRO A 452 27.40 -9.27 -0.01
C PRO A 452 28.50 -8.21 0.19
N ASN A 453 29.51 -8.20 -0.68
CA ASN A 453 30.61 -7.24 -0.70
C ASN A 453 30.70 -6.47 -2.04
N GLY A 454 29.70 -6.61 -2.93
CA GLY A 454 29.75 -6.12 -4.31
C GLY A 454 29.27 -4.69 -4.53
N TYR A 455 28.69 -4.05 -3.51
CA TYR A 455 27.98 -2.77 -3.64
C TYR A 455 28.61 -1.67 -2.79
N SER A 456 28.76 -0.48 -3.36
CA SER A 456 29.11 0.73 -2.60
C SER A 456 27.89 1.29 -1.87
N PHE A 457 28.11 2.16 -0.88
CA PHE A 457 27.02 2.82 -0.16
C PHE A 457 26.12 3.65 -1.12
N GLN A 458 26.70 4.33 -2.10
CA GLN A 458 25.91 5.08 -3.08
C GLN A 458 25.03 4.15 -3.94
N ALA A 459 25.58 3.02 -4.41
CA ALA A 459 24.86 2.11 -5.30
C ALA A 459 23.59 1.53 -4.66
N ILE A 460 23.63 1.21 -3.35
CA ILE A 460 22.43 0.69 -2.66
C ILE A 460 21.37 1.78 -2.38
N CYS A 461 21.76 3.05 -2.48
CA CYS A 461 20.90 4.23 -2.23
C CYS A 461 20.21 4.78 -3.48
N GLU A 462 20.44 4.20 -4.67
CA GLU A 462 19.72 4.58 -5.88
C GLU A 462 18.33 3.94 -5.95
N LEU A 463 17.35 4.68 -6.48
CA LEU A 463 15.95 4.21 -6.55
C LEU A 463 15.82 2.93 -7.40
N GLU A 464 16.60 2.80 -8.47
CA GLU A 464 16.72 1.55 -9.24
C GLU A 464 17.16 0.35 -8.40
N PHE A 465 18.07 0.54 -7.43
CA PHE A 465 18.48 -0.55 -6.55
C PHE A 465 17.35 -0.98 -5.63
N LEU A 466 16.60 -0.01 -5.09
CA LEU A 466 15.44 -0.26 -4.23
C LEU A 466 14.29 -0.95 -4.94
N ALA A 467 14.06 -0.61 -6.22
CA ALA A 467 12.99 -1.17 -7.04
C ALA A 467 13.14 -2.68 -7.30
N ASN A 468 14.35 -3.23 -7.15
CA ASN A 468 14.62 -4.66 -7.29
C ASN A 468 13.90 -5.51 -6.24
N PHE A 469 13.68 -4.94 -5.04
CA PHE A 469 12.97 -5.57 -3.94
C PHE A 469 11.48 -5.26 -4.02
N GLY A 470 10.65 -6.27 -3.73
CA GLY A 470 9.20 -6.14 -3.72
C GLY A 470 8.50 -6.65 -4.97
N ARG A 471 7.34 -6.04 -5.27
CA ARG A 471 6.53 -6.39 -6.44
C ARG A 471 7.22 -5.99 -7.77
N PRO A 472 7.05 -6.76 -8.86
CA PRO A 472 7.77 -6.54 -10.12
C PRO A 472 7.50 -5.21 -10.84
N LEU A 473 6.39 -4.51 -10.53
CA LEU A 473 5.98 -3.28 -11.22
C LEU A 473 7.08 -2.23 -11.34
N PHE A 474 7.81 -1.94 -10.26
CA PHE A 474 8.69 -0.78 -10.23
C PHE A 474 9.96 -1.03 -11.06
N TRP A 475 10.67 -2.14 -10.84
CA TRP A 475 11.87 -2.44 -11.63
C TRP A 475 11.54 -2.69 -13.10
N SER A 476 10.39 -3.26 -13.44
CA SER A 476 10.05 -3.55 -14.84
C SER A 476 9.74 -2.28 -15.64
N LEU A 477 9.12 -1.27 -15.03
CA LEU A 477 8.92 0.04 -15.64
C LEU A 477 10.26 0.78 -15.86
N LEU A 478 11.15 0.77 -14.86
CA LEU A 478 12.49 1.34 -14.97
C LEU A 478 13.32 0.63 -16.07
N LYS A 479 13.24 -0.71 -16.14
CA LYS A 479 13.83 -1.50 -17.25
C LYS A 479 13.18 -1.25 -18.61
N GLY A 480 11.92 -0.82 -18.62
CA GLY A 480 11.21 -0.36 -19.82
C GLY A 480 11.62 1.03 -20.30
N GLY A 481 12.43 1.76 -19.52
CA GLY A 481 12.91 3.10 -19.86
C GLY A 481 12.16 4.25 -19.18
N GLU A 482 11.21 3.97 -18.27
CA GLU A 482 10.48 5.02 -17.55
C GLU A 482 11.39 5.74 -16.54
N LYS A 483 11.20 7.05 -16.38
CA LYS A 483 12.01 7.89 -15.48
C LYS A 483 11.76 7.54 -14.00
N GLN A 484 12.80 7.65 -13.17
CA GLN A 484 12.72 7.30 -11.75
C GLN A 484 11.68 8.15 -11.01
N GLU A 485 11.56 9.43 -11.36
CA GLU A 485 10.62 10.40 -10.80
C GLU A 485 9.16 10.06 -11.12
N ASP A 486 8.91 9.57 -12.33
CA ASP A 486 7.58 9.16 -12.80
C ASP A 486 7.15 7.83 -12.17
N VAL A 487 8.05 6.84 -12.09
CA VAL A 487 7.78 5.57 -11.37
C VAL A 487 7.59 5.81 -9.87
N LEU A 488 8.38 6.69 -9.25
CA LEU A 488 8.19 7.09 -7.85
C LEU A 488 6.85 7.79 -7.65
N SER A 489 6.47 8.70 -8.55
CA SER A 489 5.17 9.37 -8.52
C SER A 489 4.03 8.36 -8.66
N LEU A 490 4.11 7.41 -9.60
CA LEU A 490 3.15 6.32 -9.74
C LEU A 490 3.01 5.50 -8.44
N ALA A 491 4.12 5.19 -7.77
CA ALA A 491 4.10 4.51 -6.47
C ALA A 491 3.39 5.37 -5.40
N LYS A 492 3.71 6.67 -5.30
CA LYS A 492 3.07 7.63 -4.38
C LYS A 492 1.55 7.69 -4.57
N TYR A 493 1.08 7.74 -5.82
CA TYR A 493 -0.36 7.79 -6.12
C TYR A 493 -1.07 6.45 -5.96
N LYS A 494 -0.42 5.32 -6.26
CA LYS A 494 -1.00 3.97 -6.05
C LYS A 494 -1.10 3.59 -4.57
N LEU A 495 -0.17 4.05 -3.72
CA LEU A 495 -0.22 3.87 -2.27
C LEU A 495 -1.23 4.84 -1.64
N ALA A 496 -1.12 6.12 -1.95
CA ALA A 496 -1.88 7.20 -1.34
C ALA A 496 -2.40 8.18 -2.42
N PRO A 497 -3.59 7.91 -2.98
CA PRO A 497 -4.34 8.87 -3.77
C PRO A 497 -4.65 10.15 -2.98
N LEU A 498 -4.66 11.30 -3.66
CA LEU A 498 -4.94 12.62 -3.07
C LEU A 498 -6.38 12.75 -2.55
N LYS A 499 -7.36 12.28 -3.33
CA LYS A 499 -8.75 12.11 -2.87
C LYS A 499 -8.85 10.71 -2.24
N SER A 500 -9.20 10.64 -0.97
CA SER A 500 -9.23 9.39 -0.18
C SER A 500 -10.44 9.38 0.74
N ASP A 501 -11.15 8.25 0.78
CA ASP A 501 -12.32 8.09 1.64
C ASP A 501 -11.90 8.09 3.12
N LYS A 502 -12.81 8.55 3.98
CA LYS A 502 -12.69 8.42 5.43
C LYS A 502 -13.06 6.98 5.83
N ILE A 503 -12.33 6.40 6.79
CA ILE A 503 -12.61 5.04 7.27
C ILE A 503 -13.85 5.07 8.19
N TYR A 504 -13.94 6.09 9.03
CA TYR A 504 -15.06 6.40 9.92
C TYR A 504 -14.98 7.89 10.30
N LYS A 505 -16.01 8.42 10.97
CA LYS A 505 -15.93 9.73 11.62
C LYS A 505 -15.13 9.59 12.92
N GLY A 506 -14.07 10.37 13.07
CA GLY A 506 -13.34 10.48 14.33
C GLY A 506 -14.16 11.16 15.43
N HIS A 507 -13.57 11.21 16.62
CA HIS A 507 -14.02 12.14 17.66
C HIS A 507 -13.55 13.55 17.32
N ASP A 508 -14.07 14.57 18.02
CA ASP A 508 -13.85 16.02 17.74
C ASP A 508 -12.38 16.51 17.87
N ILE A 509 -11.41 15.60 18.01
CA ILE A 509 -9.98 15.87 18.21
C ILE A 509 -9.21 15.28 17.01
N GLY A 510 -8.90 16.13 16.03
CA GLY A 510 -8.06 15.78 14.86
C GLY A 510 -8.84 15.49 13.57
N PRO A 511 -8.16 15.37 12.42
CA PRO A 511 -8.79 15.04 11.15
C PRO A 511 -9.27 13.58 11.11
N ASP A 512 -10.38 13.33 10.42
CA ASP A 512 -10.90 11.97 10.21
C ASP A 512 -9.86 11.06 9.51
N PRO A 513 -9.56 9.86 10.05
CA PRO A 513 -8.65 8.92 9.40
C PRO A 513 -9.07 8.55 7.97
N THR A 514 -8.17 8.74 7.02
CA THR A 514 -8.36 8.33 5.62
C THR A 514 -7.61 7.03 5.32
N TYR A 515 -8.05 6.30 4.30
CA TYR A 515 -7.33 5.11 3.85
C TYR A 515 -5.92 5.43 3.35
N SER A 516 -5.71 6.59 2.70
CA SER A 516 -4.39 7.03 2.21
C SER A 516 -3.40 7.29 3.36
N LEU A 517 -3.81 8.03 4.39
CA LEU A 517 -2.93 8.29 5.54
C LEU A 517 -2.67 7.01 6.33
N THR A 518 -3.69 6.16 6.49
CA THR A 518 -3.56 4.85 7.15
C THR A 518 -2.60 3.94 6.39
N ALA A 519 -2.68 3.90 5.06
CA ALA A 519 -1.76 3.13 4.22
C ALA A 519 -0.29 3.54 4.38
N ILE A 520 -0.04 4.85 4.44
CA ILE A 520 1.30 5.42 4.69
C ILE A 520 1.80 4.98 6.08
N ILE A 521 1.02 5.23 7.13
CA ILE A 521 1.39 4.93 8.52
C ILE A 521 1.63 3.43 8.73
N ASP A 522 0.76 2.58 8.17
CA ASP A 522 0.84 1.13 8.25
C ASP A 522 2.04 0.55 7.51
N LEU A 523 2.37 1.08 6.32
CA LEU A 523 3.59 0.70 5.61
C LEU A 523 4.85 1.10 6.38
N LEU A 524 4.89 2.34 6.87
CA LEU A 524 6.08 2.88 7.56
C LEU A 524 6.28 2.27 8.95
N LEU A 525 5.22 1.94 9.68
CA LEU A 525 5.28 1.51 11.08
C LEU A 525 4.97 0.03 11.31
N MET A 526 4.33 -0.69 10.37
CA MET A 526 3.69 -2.01 10.58
C MET A 526 2.63 -1.98 11.69
N LEU A 527 1.40 -1.57 11.35
CA LEU A 527 0.28 -1.59 12.31
C LEU A 527 -0.23 -3.03 12.52
N ASP A 528 -0.37 -3.43 13.79
CA ASP A 528 -1.00 -4.70 14.16
C ASP A 528 -2.49 -4.49 14.44
N TYR A 529 -3.33 -5.14 13.64
CA TYR A 529 -4.78 -4.98 13.69
C TYR A 529 -5.47 -6.11 14.44
N ASN A 530 -6.47 -5.75 15.24
CA ASN A 530 -7.35 -6.70 15.91
C ASN A 530 -8.19 -7.49 14.88
N PRO A 531 -7.95 -8.80 14.69
CA PRO A 531 -8.58 -9.58 13.62
C PRO A 531 -10.09 -9.76 13.82
N ASP A 532 -10.55 -9.74 15.07
CA ASP A 532 -11.96 -9.97 15.44
C ASP A 532 -12.86 -8.76 15.16
N HIS A 533 -12.27 -7.60 14.86
CA HIS A 533 -13.03 -6.36 14.66
C HIS A 533 -13.55 -6.23 13.22
N LYS A 534 -14.88 -6.21 13.03
CA LYS A 534 -15.52 -6.19 11.69
C LYS A 534 -14.98 -5.07 10.76
N THR A 535 -14.73 -3.87 11.29
CA THR A 535 -14.19 -2.75 10.49
C THR A 535 -12.76 -3.01 9.99
N VAL A 536 -11.95 -3.79 10.72
CA VAL A 536 -10.59 -4.19 10.26
C VAL A 536 -10.68 -5.02 8.98
N GLN A 537 -11.74 -5.83 8.82
CA GLN A 537 -11.92 -6.65 7.63
C GLN A 537 -12.20 -5.82 6.37
N GLU A 538 -13.04 -4.79 6.48
CA GLU A 538 -13.27 -3.86 5.36
C GLU A 538 -12.08 -2.93 5.13
N LEU A 539 -11.38 -2.52 6.20
CA LEU A 539 -10.13 -1.76 6.12
C LEU A 539 -9.06 -2.51 5.33
N GLN A 540 -8.74 -3.74 5.71
CA GLN A 540 -7.75 -4.56 5.00
C GLN A 540 -8.15 -4.80 3.54
N LYS A 541 -9.43 -5.07 3.26
CA LYS A 541 -9.94 -5.22 1.87
C LYS A 541 -9.71 -3.96 1.03
N LYS A 542 -10.03 -2.77 1.56
CA LYS A 542 -9.84 -1.49 0.85
C LYS A 542 -8.35 -1.16 0.67
N LEU A 543 -7.52 -1.44 1.68
CA LEU A 543 -6.07 -1.24 1.59
C LEU A 543 -5.44 -2.14 0.51
N VAL A 544 -5.88 -3.40 0.40
CA VAL A 544 -5.44 -4.32 -0.67
C VAL A 544 -5.92 -3.86 -2.05
N SER A 545 -7.18 -3.44 -2.16
CA SER A 545 -7.77 -3.10 -3.47
C SER A 545 -7.28 -1.77 -4.04
N SER A 546 -6.96 -0.81 -3.17
CA SER A 546 -6.79 0.60 -3.56
C SER A 546 -5.55 1.30 -3.00
N HIS A 547 -4.79 0.66 -2.09
CA HIS A 547 -3.62 1.27 -1.42
C HIS A 547 -2.40 0.32 -1.39
N MET A 548 -2.26 -0.56 -2.38
CA MET A 548 -1.09 -1.42 -2.56
C MET A 548 -0.81 -2.46 -1.45
N ARG A 549 -1.62 -2.61 -0.40
CA ARG A 549 -1.39 -3.64 0.64
C ARG A 549 -1.39 -5.04 0.04
N THR A 550 -0.55 -5.94 0.54
CA THR A 550 -0.41 -7.29 0.00
C THR A 550 -1.38 -8.25 0.69
N CYS A 551 -2.19 -8.94 -0.10
CA CYS A 551 -3.00 -10.08 0.33
C CYS A 551 -2.06 -11.28 0.53
N VAL A 552 -1.81 -11.70 1.76
CA VAL A 552 -0.87 -12.79 2.06
C VAL A 552 -1.59 -14.14 2.04
N SER A 553 -2.81 -14.20 2.57
CA SER A 553 -3.59 -15.42 2.63
C SER A 553 -5.08 -15.13 2.81
N ILE A 554 -5.91 -15.98 2.23
CA ILE A 554 -7.36 -16.05 2.48
C ILE A 554 -7.61 -17.43 3.12
N PRO A 555 -8.04 -17.50 4.39
CA PRO A 555 -8.27 -18.77 5.08
C PRO A 555 -9.39 -19.61 4.42
N ALA A 556 -9.44 -20.89 4.77
CA ALA A 556 -10.39 -21.83 4.16
C ALA A 556 -11.87 -21.50 4.44
N ASP A 557 -12.17 -20.84 5.57
CA ASP A 557 -13.50 -20.34 5.93
C ASP A 557 -13.92 -19.10 5.11
N ARG A 558 -12.95 -18.31 4.64
CA ARG A 558 -13.11 -17.07 3.89
C ARG A 558 -14.02 -16.09 4.62
N GLU A 559 -13.74 -15.88 5.90
CA GLU A 559 -14.41 -14.81 6.67
C GLU A 559 -13.55 -13.53 6.72
N TYR A 560 -12.24 -13.67 6.55
CA TYR A 560 -11.26 -12.59 6.63
C TYR A 560 -10.14 -12.72 5.59
N ILE A 561 -9.37 -11.63 5.42
CA ILE A 561 -8.12 -11.63 4.64
C ILE A 561 -6.98 -11.40 5.62
N ARG A 562 -5.88 -12.15 5.48
CA ARG A 562 -4.60 -11.82 6.11
C ARG A 562 -3.79 -10.97 5.14
N SER A 563 -3.53 -9.71 5.49
CA SER A 563 -2.79 -8.78 4.63
C SER A 563 -1.77 -7.96 5.40
N CYS A 564 -0.67 -7.56 4.74
CA CYS A 564 0.39 -6.73 5.30
C CYS A 564 0.99 -5.79 4.23
N TYR A 565 1.82 -4.82 4.66
CA TYR A 565 2.83 -4.24 3.79
C TYR A 565 4.14 -4.99 4.02
N PRO A 566 4.62 -5.79 3.05
CA PRO A 566 5.94 -6.41 3.14
C PRO A 566 7.04 -5.37 2.89
N SER A 567 8.31 -5.74 3.13
CA SER A 567 9.46 -4.85 2.94
C SER A 567 9.70 -4.53 1.46
N GLU A 568 9.14 -3.41 1.01
CA GLU A 568 9.25 -2.85 -0.34
C GLU A 568 9.88 -1.46 -0.26
N PRO A 569 11.22 -1.37 -0.31
CA PRO A 569 11.97 -0.14 -0.02
C PRO A 569 11.60 1.04 -0.94
N PHE A 570 11.30 0.76 -2.21
CA PHE A 570 10.83 1.75 -3.19
C PHE A 570 9.45 2.31 -2.83
N LEU A 571 8.54 1.45 -2.32
CA LEU A 571 7.21 1.87 -1.86
C LEU A 571 7.29 2.60 -0.51
N ALA A 572 8.27 2.27 0.33
CA ALA A 572 8.58 3.00 1.55
C ALA A 572 9.15 4.39 1.28
N GLU A 573 10.02 4.56 0.27
CA GLU A 573 10.44 5.90 -0.20
C GLU A 573 9.24 6.75 -0.66
N ALA A 574 8.32 6.15 -1.41
CA ALA A 574 7.08 6.80 -1.83
C ALA A 574 6.21 7.19 -0.62
N ALA A 575 6.10 6.32 0.40
CA ALA A 575 5.38 6.58 1.64
C ALA A 575 6.00 7.73 2.45
N MET A 576 7.32 7.74 2.64
CA MET A 576 8.06 8.82 3.32
C MET A 576 7.88 10.15 2.59
N THR A 577 7.99 10.15 1.26
CA THR A 577 7.77 11.36 0.44
C THR A 577 6.32 11.86 0.59
N ARG A 578 5.32 10.98 0.57
CA ARG A 578 3.91 11.36 0.80
C ARG A 578 3.65 11.88 2.21
N LEU A 579 4.25 11.29 3.22
CA LEU A 579 4.12 11.78 4.59
C LEU A 579 4.74 13.17 4.74
N ALA A 580 5.89 13.40 4.11
CA ALA A 580 6.55 14.71 4.08
C ALA A 580 5.70 15.78 3.36
N GLU A 581 5.06 15.43 2.24
CA GLU A 581 4.09 16.31 1.55
C GLU A 581 2.91 16.69 2.46
N ILE A 582 2.42 15.76 3.30
CA ILE A 582 1.31 16.00 4.26
C ILE A 582 1.76 16.86 5.46
N LEU A 583 2.98 16.66 5.95
CA LEU A 583 3.48 17.32 7.16
C LEU A 583 4.05 18.71 6.91
N TYR A 584 4.62 18.98 5.72
CA TYR A 584 5.48 20.15 5.47
C TYR A 584 5.02 21.09 4.34
N LEU A 585 3.88 20.84 3.69
CA LEU A 585 3.27 21.77 2.72
C LEU A 585 2.08 22.51 3.37
N ASP A 586 2.09 23.84 3.30
CA ASP A 586 1.14 24.79 3.89
C ASP A 586 0.87 24.70 5.42
N ASP A 587 1.37 25.71 6.15
CA ASP A 587 1.03 26.10 7.53
C ASP A 587 1.09 25.00 8.63
N ASN A 588 1.78 23.88 8.38
CA ASN A 588 1.81 22.72 9.28
C ASN A 588 0.39 22.33 9.73
N THR A 589 -0.56 22.21 8.80
CA THR A 589 -2.00 22.11 9.14
C THR A 589 -2.33 20.93 10.07
N TYR A 590 -1.58 19.81 10.01
CA TYR A 590 -1.77 18.63 10.86
C TYR A 590 -0.43 17.97 11.26
N PRO A 591 0.38 18.57 12.16
CA PRO A 591 1.74 18.10 12.44
C PRO A 591 1.76 16.78 13.22
N ASP A 592 0.67 16.49 13.94
CA ASP A 592 0.48 15.28 14.75
C ASP A 592 -0.33 14.18 14.03
N CYS A 593 -0.57 14.31 12.72
CA CYS A 593 -1.53 13.44 12.00
C CYS A 593 -1.24 11.93 12.14
N VAL A 594 0.02 11.55 12.37
CA VAL A 594 0.44 10.17 12.64
C VAL A 594 -0.08 9.67 13.99
N ILE A 595 0.23 10.37 15.09
CA ILE A 595 -0.22 9.99 16.44
C ILE A 595 -1.74 10.13 16.58
N ASP A 596 -2.35 11.14 15.94
CA ASP A 596 -3.81 11.32 15.90
C ASP A 596 -4.50 10.14 15.20
N THR A 597 -3.98 9.71 14.05
CA THR A 597 -4.51 8.55 13.32
C THR A 597 -4.34 7.25 14.12
N VAL A 598 -3.18 7.03 14.75
CA VAL A 598 -2.92 5.84 15.58
C VAL A 598 -3.83 5.82 16.82
N ASN A 599 -3.98 6.93 17.55
CA ASN A 599 -4.91 7.02 18.67
C ASN A 599 -6.36 6.82 18.24
N SER A 600 -6.74 7.34 17.08
CA SER A 600 -8.08 7.16 16.52
C SER A 600 -8.36 5.68 16.22
N HIS A 601 -7.44 4.97 15.56
CA HIS A 601 -7.57 3.52 15.30
C HIS A 601 -7.61 2.70 16.58
N PHE A 602 -6.75 3.03 17.55
CA PHE A 602 -6.72 2.36 18.84
C PHE A 602 -8.02 2.55 19.64
N SER A 603 -8.55 3.79 19.69
CA SER A 603 -9.81 4.11 20.38
C SER A 603 -11.03 3.46 19.73
N HIS A 604 -10.97 3.15 18.44
CA HIS A 604 -11.98 2.37 17.70
C HIS A 604 -11.77 0.84 17.80
N GLY A 605 -10.83 0.36 18.64
CA GLY A 605 -10.57 -1.07 18.83
C GLY A 605 -9.96 -1.78 17.62
N LEU A 606 -9.43 -1.03 16.65
CA LEU A 606 -8.85 -1.56 15.40
C LEU A 606 -7.44 -2.10 15.59
N LEU A 607 -6.68 -1.59 16.57
CA LEU A 607 -5.31 -2.00 16.85
C LEU A 607 -5.21 -2.90 18.08
N SER A 608 -4.27 -3.85 18.03
CA SER A 608 -3.90 -4.67 19.20
C SER A 608 -3.25 -3.82 20.30
N SER A 609 -3.51 -4.16 21.56
CA SER A 609 -3.03 -3.38 22.73
C SER A 609 -1.69 -3.85 23.31
N GLY A 610 -1.10 -4.93 22.77
CA GLY A 610 0.18 -5.50 23.20
C GLY A 610 1.31 -4.48 23.09
N ASP A 611 1.55 -4.01 21.86
CA ASP A 611 2.84 -3.46 21.46
C ASP A 611 2.84 -1.92 21.36
N LEU A 612 1.92 -1.25 22.07
CA LEU A 612 1.74 0.22 21.97
C LEU A 612 3.00 1.01 22.35
N GLY A 613 3.84 0.45 23.22
CA GLY A 613 5.16 1.00 23.55
C GLY A 613 6.09 1.00 22.33
N GLU A 614 6.20 -0.14 21.67
CA GLU A 614 7.04 -0.31 20.47
C GLU A 614 6.48 0.45 19.27
N LEU A 615 5.15 0.57 19.15
CA LEU A 615 4.53 1.45 18.15
C LEU A 615 4.89 2.92 18.40
N ALA A 616 4.83 3.37 19.66
CA ALA A 616 5.27 4.71 20.03
C ALA A 616 6.76 4.94 19.71
N THR A 617 7.63 3.98 20.04
CA THR A 617 9.05 4.01 19.66
C THR A 617 9.23 4.11 18.13
N ARG A 618 8.52 3.31 17.34
CA ARG A 618 8.60 3.34 15.87
C ARG A 618 8.25 4.72 15.29
N MET A 619 7.22 5.40 15.83
CA MET A 619 6.88 6.78 15.43
C MET A 619 8.01 7.76 15.75
N LEU A 620 8.55 7.71 16.97
CA LEU A 620 9.66 8.59 17.40
C LEU A 620 10.92 8.40 16.54
N LEU A 621 11.22 7.16 16.15
CA LEU A 621 12.35 6.83 15.28
C LEU A 621 12.13 7.34 13.84
N ILE A 622 10.95 7.14 13.25
CA ILE A 622 10.65 7.61 11.88
C ILE A 622 10.64 9.14 11.80
N ASP A 623 10.02 9.83 12.76
CA ASP A 623 9.98 11.30 12.78
C ASP A 623 11.39 11.92 12.89
N ALA A 624 12.21 11.41 13.82
CA ALA A 624 13.60 11.86 13.98
C ALA A 624 14.43 11.61 12.71
N TYR A 625 14.22 10.47 12.05
CA TYR A 625 14.90 10.12 10.80
C TYR A 625 14.47 10.99 9.61
N MET A 626 13.16 11.20 9.43
CA MET A 626 12.62 12.08 8.38
C MET A 626 13.15 13.51 8.53
N THR A 627 13.13 14.02 9.76
CA THR A 627 13.60 15.37 10.11
C THR A 627 15.10 15.50 9.85
N ALA A 628 15.92 14.53 10.27
CA ALA A 628 17.36 14.53 10.00
C ALA A 628 17.70 14.42 8.49
N CYS A 629 16.99 13.59 7.73
CA CYS A 629 17.20 13.46 6.28
C CYS A 629 16.80 14.73 5.51
N ARG A 630 15.76 15.43 5.95
CA ARG A 630 15.33 16.71 5.36
C ARG A 630 16.35 17.81 5.63
N ASP A 631 16.77 17.97 6.89
CA ASP A 631 17.66 19.07 7.27
C ASP A 631 19.09 18.91 6.71
N ALA A 632 19.47 17.69 6.32
CA ALA A 632 20.71 17.41 5.59
C ALA A 632 20.70 17.87 4.11
N VAL A 633 19.56 18.29 3.54
CA VAL A 633 19.42 18.61 2.11
C VAL A 633 18.84 20.02 1.91
N SER A 634 19.67 20.95 1.42
CA SER A 634 19.21 22.30 1.07
C SER A 634 18.54 22.35 -0.31
N GLY A 635 17.24 22.62 -0.36
CA GLY A 635 16.53 23.05 -1.57
C GLY A 635 16.36 22.01 -2.69
N LYS A 636 16.50 20.71 -2.39
CA LYS A 636 16.21 19.60 -3.32
C LYS A 636 15.17 18.65 -2.73
N GLN A 637 14.50 17.88 -3.58
CA GLN A 637 13.66 16.77 -3.13
C GLN A 637 14.49 15.80 -2.28
N VAL A 638 14.00 15.50 -1.09
CA VAL A 638 14.63 14.56 -0.15
C VAL A 638 14.41 13.13 -0.65
N ILE A 639 15.46 12.32 -0.65
CA ILE A 639 15.39 10.87 -0.89
C ILE A 639 15.76 10.21 0.44
N TYR A 640 14.77 9.72 1.17
CA TYR A 640 14.88 9.26 2.55
C TYR A 640 15.74 8.00 2.68
N SER A 641 15.75 7.14 1.67
CA SER A 641 16.59 5.95 1.57
C SER A 641 18.09 6.23 1.36
N ARG A 642 18.52 7.49 1.20
CA ARG A 642 19.94 7.88 1.25
C ARG A 642 20.51 7.90 2.66
N GLY A 643 19.67 7.90 3.70
CA GLY A 643 20.12 7.94 5.09
C GLY A 643 20.66 9.29 5.53
N CYS A 644 21.04 9.37 6.80
CA CYS A 644 21.64 10.53 7.43
C CYS A 644 22.77 10.10 8.39
N LYS A 645 23.61 11.05 8.81
CA LYS A 645 24.64 10.76 9.82
C LYS A 645 23.98 10.36 11.13
N LEU A 646 24.57 9.38 11.82
CA LEU A 646 24.03 8.88 13.09
C LEU A 646 23.94 9.99 14.15
N THR A 647 24.90 10.92 14.16
CA THR A 647 24.89 12.10 15.03
C THR A 647 23.69 13.01 14.78
N ASP A 648 23.30 13.18 13.52
CA ASP A 648 22.25 14.10 13.11
C ASP A 648 20.87 13.49 13.40
N PHE A 649 20.75 12.16 13.20
CA PHE A 649 19.59 11.39 13.66
C PHE A 649 19.37 11.52 15.17
N LEU A 650 20.42 11.34 15.99
CA LEU A 650 20.30 11.44 17.45
C LEU A 650 20.03 12.88 17.92
N THR A 651 20.53 13.87 17.19
CA THR A 651 20.21 15.30 17.37
C THR A 651 18.74 15.62 17.07
N HIS A 652 18.08 14.81 16.23
CA HIS A 652 16.64 14.91 15.97
C HIS A 652 15.78 14.00 16.86
N LEU A 653 16.36 12.95 17.45
CA LEU A 653 15.66 12.07 18.39
C LEU A 653 15.55 12.67 19.80
N PHE A 654 16.65 13.22 20.34
CA PHE A 654 16.71 13.70 21.73
C PHE A 654 16.74 15.23 21.85
N ARG A 655 16.14 15.78 22.92
CA ARG A 655 16.21 17.23 23.23
C ARG A 655 17.58 17.70 23.72
N LYS A 656 18.35 16.80 24.33
CA LYS A 656 19.68 17.03 24.91
C LYS A 656 20.73 16.10 24.30
N PRO A 657 20.96 16.17 22.98
CA PRO A 657 21.84 15.24 22.28
C PRO A 657 23.30 15.34 22.72
N GLU A 658 23.74 16.47 23.30
CA GLU A 658 25.07 16.67 23.85
C GLU A 658 25.44 15.64 24.94
N ILE A 659 24.46 15.22 25.76
CA ILE A 659 24.64 14.16 26.78
C ILE A 659 25.01 12.82 26.12
N VAL A 660 24.43 12.55 24.95
CA VAL A 660 24.63 11.33 24.17
C VAL A 660 25.93 11.38 23.37
N LEU A 661 26.20 12.49 22.69
CA LEU A 661 27.37 12.65 21.81
C LEU A 661 28.70 12.63 22.57
N GLU A 662 28.73 13.17 23.79
CA GLU A 662 29.91 13.17 24.66
C GLU A 662 30.01 11.92 25.56
N ALA A 663 29.06 10.97 25.46
CA ALA A 663 29.08 9.74 26.25
C ALA A 663 30.29 8.86 25.93
N LYS A 664 30.86 8.23 26.96
CA LYS A 664 31.92 7.21 26.82
C LYS A 664 31.31 5.80 26.93
N PRO A 665 32.00 4.74 26.46
CA PRO A 665 31.46 3.40 26.56
C PRO A 665 31.41 2.94 28.02
N ASP A 666 30.32 2.29 28.40
CA ASP A 666 30.04 1.90 29.78
C ASP A 666 30.71 0.58 30.18
N ASN A 667 31.22 -0.18 29.20
CA ASN A 667 31.86 -1.48 29.40
C ASN A 667 33.40 -1.46 29.29
N VAL A 668 34.02 -0.31 29.01
CA VAL A 668 35.49 -0.17 28.90
C VAL A 668 35.97 1.14 29.54
N PHE A 669 36.97 1.04 30.43
CA PHE A 669 37.58 2.21 31.05
C PHE A 669 38.19 3.16 30.01
N ASN A 670 37.81 4.43 30.06
CA ASN A 670 38.35 5.53 29.26
C ASN A 670 38.35 5.30 27.73
N GLY A 671 37.29 4.70 27.18
CA GLY A 671 37.08 4.63 25.74
C GLY A 671 36.77 6.00 25.08
N PRO A 672 36.73 6.05 23.74
CA PRO A 672 36.43 7.29 22.98
C PRO A 672 34.99 7.77 23.20
N THR A 673 34.73 9.05 22.93
CA THR A 673 33.36 9.58 22.96
C THR A 673 32.49 8.90 21.90
N PHE A 674 31.16 8.96 22.06
CA PHE A 674 30.21 8.48 21.05
C PHE A 674 30.47 9.18 19.71
N LYS A 675 30.61 10.51 19.75
CA LYS A 675 30.89 11.35 18.58
C LYS A 675 32.15 10.93 17.82
N ASP A 676 33.23 10.62 18.54
CA ASP A 676 34.48 10.14 17.91
C ASP A 676 34.34 8.72 17.35
N ALA A 677 33.68 7.82 18.11
CA ALA A 677 33.51 6.42 17.75
C ALA A 677 32.58 6.19 16.54
N PHE A 678 31.61 7.08 16.34
CA PHE A 678 30.60 7.01 15.28
C PHE A 678 30.67 8.18 14.27
N LYS A 679 31.78 8.93 14.23
CA LYS A 679 31.94 10.14 13.38
C LYS A 679 31.58 9.93 11.89
N ASP A 680 31.88 8.75 11.36
CA ASP A 680 31.67 8.41 9.95
C ASP A 680 30.33 7.68 9.73
N ALA A 681 29.66 7.29 10.81
CA ALA A 681 28.55 6.34 10.77
C ALA A 681 27.26 6.94 10.20
N VAL A 682 26.53 6.11 9.46
CA VAL A 682 25.28 6.45 8.77
C VAL A 682 24.19 5.49 9.21
N VAL A 683 23.00 6.04 9.47
CA VAL A 683 21.77 5.29 9.71
C VAL A 683 20.87 5.39 8.50
N ARG A 684 20.17 4.30 8.17
CA ARG A 684 19.41 4.17 6.93
C ARG A 684 18.20 3.23 7.09
N PHE A 685 17.03 3.78 7.40
CA PHE A 685 15.78 3.01 7.43
C PHE A 685 14.59 3.89 7.04
N THR A 686 13.72 3.38 6.16
CA THR A 686 12.46 4.03 5.77
C THR A 686 11.22 3.34 6.33
N HIS A 687 11.35 2.10 6.81
CA HIS A 687 10.25 1.28 7.31
C HIS A 687 10.78 0.16 8.22
N PHE A 688 9.88 -0.64 8.80
CA PHE A 688 10.23 -1.80 9.61
C PHE A 688 9.91 -3.13 8.92
N GLY A 689 10.56 -4.20 9.37
CA GLY A 689 10.22 -5.59 9.03
C GLY A 689 10.27 -6.49 10.27
N LYS A 690 9.20 -7.27 10.48
CA LYS A 690 9.08 -8.18 11.63
C LYS A 690 9.67 -9.56 11.33
N PHE A 691 10.55 -10.02 12.21
CA PHE A 691 11.12 -11.36 12.21
C PHE A 691 10.30 -12.30 13.11
N VAL A 692 10.42 -13.61 12.86
CA VAL A 692 9.67 -14.66 13.58
C VAL A 692 10.56 -15.63 14.36
N ASP A 693 11.88 -15.43 14.32
CA ASP A 693 12.89 -16.22 15.01
C ASP A 693 14.10 -15.36 15.41
N ASP A 694 15.06 -15.97 16.12
CA ASP A 694 16.25 -15.31 16.66
C ASP A 694 17.23 -14.79 15.57
N THR A 695 17.02 -15.10 14.27
CA THR A 695 17.90 -14.56 13.22
C THR A 695 17.86 -13.03 13.13
N ALA A 696 16.79 -12.42 13.67
CA ALA A 696 16.65 -10.98 13.87
C ALA A 696 17.88 -10.33 14.53
N THR A 697 18.52 -11.04 15.47
CA THR A 697 19.65 -10.52 16.24
C THR A 697 21.00 -10.69 15.55
N TRP A 698 21.10 -11.28 14.36
CA TRP A 698 22.38 -11.58 13.71
C TRP A 698 22.91 -10.37 12.90
N GLN A 699 24.23 -10.14 12.92
CA GLN A 699 24.87 -9.08 12.11
C GLN A 699 24.58 -9.22 10.60
N ASP A 700 24.47 -10.45 10.08
CA ASP A 700 24.09 -10.69 8.68
C ASP A 700 22.63 -10.30 8.37
N ALA A 701 21.71 -10.46 9.32
CA ALA A 701 20.33 -9.99 9.18
C ALA A 701 20.26 -8.46 9.22
N ALA A 702 21.02 -7.82 10.12
CA ALA A 702 21.16 -6.36 10.15
C ALA A 702 21.76 -5.81 8.83
N HIS A 703 22.71 -6.54 8.23
CA HIS A 703 23.28 -6.20 6.92
C HIS A 703 22.25 -6.30 5.78
N ALA A 704 21.47 -7.38 5.73
CA ALA A 704 20.38 -7.54 4.76
C ALA A 704 19.27 -6.48 4.94
N ALA A 705 18.93 -6.14 6.18
CA ALA A 705 17.98 -5.07 6.50
C ALA A 705 18.52 -3.68 6.08
N PHE A 706 19.82 -3.41 6.26
CA PHE A 706 20.45 -2.17 5.78
C PHE A 706 20.40 -2.05 4.25
N PHE A 707 20.58 -3.15 3.51
CA PHE A 707 20.39 -3.19 2.05
C PHE A 707 18.96 -2.80 1.65
N ARG A 708 17.95 -3.30 2.37
CA ARG A 708 16.53 -2.94 2.19
C ARG A 708 16.14 -1.57 2.77
N SER A 709 17.05 -0.80 3.37
CA SER A 709 16.69 0.44 4.08
C SER A 709 15.59 0.19 5.14
N MET A 710 15.79 -0.82 5.97
CA MET A 710 14.78 -1.35 6.89
C MET A 710 15.34 -1.47 8.31
N ALA A 711 14.53 -1.15 9.32
CA ALA A 711 14.78 -1.49 10.71
C ALA A 711 14.04 -2.79 11.10
N ILE A 712 14.58 -3.55 12.04
CA ILE A 712 14.08 -4.88 12.40
C ILE A 712 13.18 -4.78 13.64
N ILE A 713 12.01 -5.42 13.60
CA ILE A 713 11.20 -5.76 14.77
C ILE A 713 11.46 -7.23 15.09
N CYS A 714 11.79 -7.53 16.35
CA CYS A 714 12.06 -8.90 16.77
C CYS A 714 10.74 -9.68 16.99
N HIS A 715 10.84 -11.00 17.20
CA HIS A 715 9.68 -11.83 17.54
C HIS A 715 9.25 -11.59 19.00
N ASP A 716 7.96 -11.83 19.30
CA ASP A 716 7.31 -11.46 20.57
C ASP A 716 7.91 -12.17 21.81
N THR A 717 8.73 -13.21 21.60
CA THR A 717 9.42 -13.95 22.66
C THR A 717 10.93 -13.66 22.71
N GLN A 718 11.43 -12.75 21.87
CA GLN A 718 12.82 -12.32 21.85
C GLN A 718 13.21 -11.77 23.22
N LYS A 719 14.34 -12.25 23.75
CA LYS A 719 14.88 -11.73 25.00
C LYS A 719 15.72 -10.48 24.74
N SER A 720 15.59 -9.52 25.64
CA SER A 720 16.46 -8.36 25.81
C SER A 720 16.43 -7.27 24.72
N VAL A 721 15.89 -7.52 23.52
CA VAL A 721 15.79 -6.54 22.43
C VAL A 721 14.46 -6.70 21.72
N ASP A 722 13.79 -5.59 21.44
CA ASP A 722 12.48 -5.55 20.81
C ASP A 722 12.59 -4.96 19.38
N ILE A 723 13.46 -3.94 19.17
CA ILE A 723 13.74 -3.32 17.85
C ILE A 723 15.26 -3.22 17.61
N ILE A 724 15.72 -3.41 16.37
CA ILE A 724 17.12 -3.23 15.95
C ILE A 724 17.18 -2.26 14.76
N VAL A 725 17.97 -1.19 14.87
CA VAL A 725 18.24 -0.26 13.76
C VAL A 725 19.66 -0.48 13.25
N PRO A 726 19.86 -0.98 12.02
CA PRO A 726 21.19 -1.15 11.44
C PRO A 726 21.91 0.18 11.19
N VAL A 727 23.22 0.19 11.44
CA VAL A 727 24.11 1.34 11.31
C VAL A 727 25.36 0.92 10.53
N LEU A 728 25.66 1.64 9.46
CA LEU A 728 26.89 1.48 8.70
C LEU A 728 27.99 2.33 9.34
N SER A 729 29.11 1.71 9.74
CA SER A 729 30.19 2.40 10.48
C SER A 729 30.99 3.38 9.62
N THR A 730 31.04 3.17 8.31
CA THR A 730 31.68 4.06 7.33
C THR A 730 31.09 3.82 5.94
N THR A 731 30.96 4.89 5.15
CA THR A 731 30.54 4.85 3.75
C THR A 731 31.67 4.45 2.79
N ASP A 732 32.91 4.31 3.28
CA ASP A 732 34.10 4.14 2.44
C ASP A 732 34.29 2.68 2.00
N GLY A 733 34.17 2.46 0.69
CA GLY A 733 34.33 1.15 0.04
C GLY A 733 33.01 0.38 -0.07
N ALA A 734 33.11 -0.96 -0.11
CA ALA A 734 31.94 -1.83 -0.18
C ALA A 734 31.14 -1.83 1.13
N VAL A 735 29.82 -1.89 1.05
CA VAL A 735 28.96 -2.25 2.18
C VAL A 735 29.07 -3.77 2.39
N CYS A 736 29.27 -4.20 3.63
CA CYS A 736 29.35 -5.61 4.01
C CYS A 736 29.07 -5.80 5.51
N GLN A 737 28.83 -7.05 5.96
CA GLN A 737 28.61 -7.36 7.38
C GLN A 737 29.68 -6.76 8.31
N HIS A 738 30.97 -6.76 7.93
CA HIS A 738 32.07 -6.28 8.79
C HIS A 738 32.10 -4.77 9.05
N VAL A 739 31.23 -3.98 8.41
CA VAL A 739 31.01 -2.54 8.69
C VAL A 739 29.60 -2.25 9.20
N ILE A 740 28.78 -3.27 9.43
CA ILE A 740 27.45 -3.11 10.04
C ILE A 740 27.53 -3.31 11.55
N THR A 741 27.07 -2.31 12.28
CA THR A 741 26.72 -2.38 13.70
C THR A 741 25.25 -2.01 13.84
N SER A 742 24.75 -1.88 15.07
CA SER A 742 23.34 -1.55 15.32
C SER A 742 23.11 -0.71 16.56
N ILE A 743 21.97 -0.03 16.56
CA ILE A 743 21.24 0.38 17.76
C ILE A 743 20.34 -0.79 18.16
N LEU A 744 20.62 -1.40 19.31
CA LEU A 744 19.81 -2.45 19.91
C LEU A 744 18.84 -1.79 20.89
N ILE A 745 17.53 -1.88 20.65
CA ILE A 745 16.51 -1.14 21.39
C ILE A 745 15.63 -2.09 22.18
N GLN A 746 15.60 -1.91 23.50
CA GLN A 746 14.61 -2.51 24.38
C GLN A 746 13.60 -1.44 24.82
N VAL A 747 12.32 -1.67 24.52
CA VAL A 747 11.19 -0.82 24.86
C VAL A 747 10.47 -1.38 26.07
N LYS A 748 10.13 -0.53 27.05
CA LYS A 748 9.36 -0.92 28.22
C LYS A 748 8.23 0.09 28.46
N ARG A 749 7.10 -0.45 28.91
CA ARG A 749 5.87 0.29 29.23
C ARG A 749 5.55 0.06 30.71
N ARG A 750 6.44 0.51 31.61
CA ARG A 750 6.36 0.26 33.06
C ARG A 750 6.06 1.55 33.82
N ILE A 751 5.30 1.47 34.91
CA ILE A 751 5.09 2.63 35.81
C ILE A 751 6.40 3.01 36.51
N ARG A 752 7.19 2.00 36.92
CA ARG A 752 8.44 2.20 37.65
C ARG A 752 9.63 1.95 36.73
N PRO A 753 10.61 2.86 36.69
CA PRO A 753 11.88 2.53 36.07
C PRO A 753 12.50 1.35 36.82
N SER A 754 13.14 0.47 36.07
CA SER A 754 13.94 -0.63 36.63
C SER A 754 15.40 -0.19 36.65
N ASN A 755 16.21 -0.71 37.57
CA ASN A 755 17.66 -0.43 37.57
C ASN A 755 18.26 -0.79 36.20
N PRO A 756 18.79 0.17 35.42
CA PRO A 756 19.30 -0.10 34.07
C PRO A 756 20.42 -1.15 34.06
N ARG A 757 21.19 -1.29 35.16
CA ARG A 757 22.23 -2.33 35.30
C ARG A 757 21.67 -3.76 35.15
N LEU A 758 20.40 -4.00 35.50
CA LEU A 758 19.73 -5.32 35.37
C LEU A 758 19.13 -5.58 33.97
N LEU A 759 19.06 -4.54 33.13
CA LEU A 759 18.48 -4.60 31.77
C LEU A 759 19.50 -4.24 30.69
N ALA A 760 20.77 -4.07 31.06
CA ALA A 760 21.82 -3.64 30.16
C ALA A 760 22.01 -4.65 29.02
N ILE A 761 21.63 -4.25 27.80
CA ILE A 761 21.75 -5.08 26.60
C ILE A 761 23.24 -5.40 26.37
N ASP A 762 23.56 -6.68 26.21
CA ASP A 762 24.90 -7.15 25.88
C ASP A 762 24.81 -7.95 24.59
N GLN A 763 25.47 -7.46 23.54
CA GLN A 763 25.50 -8.09 22.21
C GLN A 763 25.96 -9.55 22.27
N SER A 764 26.78 -9.94 23.26
CA SER A 764 27.31 -11.30 23.38
C SER A 764 26.27 -12.30 23.89
N ASN A 765 25.27 -11.85 24.65
CA ASN A 765 24.12 -12.67 25.05
C ASN A 765 23.09 -12.84 23.92
N LEU A 766 23.20 -12.04 22.85
CA LEU A 766 22.35 -12.06 21.66
C LEU A 766 23.04 -12.68 20.44
N GLU A 767 24.32 -13.04 20.59
CA GLU A 767 25.24 -13.47 19.53
C GLU A 767 25.29 -12.53 18.31
N PHE A 768 25.06 -11.21 18.51
CA PHE A 768 24.93 -10.26 17.40
C PHE A 768 26.19 -10.20 16.54
N PHE A 769 27.36 -9.98 17.15
CA PHE A 769 28.63 -10.11 16.44
C PHE A 769 29.08 -11.58 16.45
N PRO A 770 29.47 -12.16 15.30
CA PRO A 770 29.84 -13.56 15.21
C PRO A 770 31.07 -13.86 16.09
N PRO A 771 31.09 -15.01 16.80
CA PRO A 771 32.15 -15.33 17.76
C PRO A 771 33.51 -15.60 17.11
N LYS A 772 33.51 -16.01 15.83
CA LYS A 772 34.73 -16.17 15.02
C LYS A 772 34.95 -14.94 14.16
N VAL A 773 36.14 -14.35 14.26
CA VAL A 773 36.53 -13.20 13.42
C VAL A 773 36.88 -13.69 12.02
N THR A 774 36.00 -13.44 11.06
CA THR A 774 36.35 -13.46 9.64
C THR A 774 37.03 -12.13 9.26
N ILE A 775 38.08 -12.20 8.44
CA ILE A 775 38.77 -11.01 7.92
C ILE A 775 37.96 -10.52 6.70
N CYS A 776 37.65 -9.22 6.63
CA CYS A 776 37.03 -8.68 5.42
C CYS A 776 38.09 -8.49 4.33
N ASN A 777 37.98 -9.27 3.27
CA ASN A 777 38.77 -9.13 2.04
C ASN A 777 38.14 -8.14 1.05
N CYS A 778 37.13 -7.37 1.51
CA CYS A 778 36.27 -6.49 0.73
C CYS A 778 36.87 -5.11 0.41
N ALA A 779 38.09 -4.81 0.86
CA ALA A 779 38.74 -3.52 0.72
C ALA A 779 40.26 -3.68 0.65
N GLU A 780 40.96 -2.72 0.04
CA GLU A 780 42.43 -2.67 -0.05
C GLU A 780 43.14 -2.58 1.32
N LYS A 781 42.39 -2.27 2.38
CA LYS A 781 42.88 -2.18 3.77
C LYS A 781 42.08 -3.12 4.68
N PRO A 782 42.72 -3.84 5.62
CA PRO A 782 42.01 -4.63 6.62
C PRO A 782 41.05 -3.76 7.44
N ARG A 783 39.77 -4.13 7.49
CA ARG A 783 38.76 -3.41 8.25
C ARG A 783 38.77 -3.81 9.73
N ASN A 784 38.42 -2.87 10.61
CA ASN A 784 38.38 -3.10 12.06
C ASN A 784 37.24 -4.05 12.45
N THR A 785 37.57 -5.23 12.98
CA THR A 785 36.60 -6.25 13.41
C THR A 785 36.08 -6.06 14.84
N LYS A 786 36.42 -4.93 15.47
CA LYS A 786 35.90 -4.45 16.76
C LYS A 786 35.05 -3.19 16.53
N LEU A 787 33.84 -3.37 15.99
CA LEU A 787 32.88 -2.28 15.89
C LEU A 787 32.27 -1.93 17.27
N PRO A 788 32.09 -0.64 17.60
CA PRO A 788 31.25 -0.24 18.72
C PRO A 788 29.76 -0.51 18.41
N TYR A 789 28.93 -0.68 19.44
CA TYR A 789 27.49 -0.83 19.31
C TYR A 789 26.74 0.01 20.35
N ILE A 790 25.44 0.20 20.12
CA ILE A 790 24.60 1.11 20.89
C ILE A 790 23.47 0.31 21.52
N SER A 791 23.17 0.55 22.79
CA SER A 791 22.07 -0.09 23.50
C SER A 791 21.12 0.96 24.06
N PHE A 792 19.87 0.93 23.62
CA PHE A 792 18.79 1.81 24.08
C PHE A 792 17.86 1.05 25.01
N LEU A 793 17.62 1.61 26.21
CA LEU A 793 16.56 1.16 27.11
C LEU A 793 15.53 2.28 27.25
N LEU A 794 14.36 2.09 26.66
CA LEU A 794 13.33 3.12 26.53
C LEU A 794 12.12 2.78 27.43
N ASP A 795 12.03 3.35 28.63
CA ASP A 795 10.87 3.15 29.50
C ASP A 795 9.85 4.29 29.32
N LEU A 796 9.06 4.17 28.25
CA LEU A 796 8.10 5.19 27.81
C LEU A 796 6.83 5.25 28.68
N GLY A 797 6.57 4.19 29.46
CA GLY A 797 5.40 4.10 30.34
C GLY A 797 5.59 4.75 31.70
N VAL A 798 6.80 5.24 32.02
CA VAL A 798 7.13 5.77 33.35
C VAL A 798 6.29 7.00 33.60
N ARG A 799 5.43 6.88 34.62
CA ARG A 799 4.70 7.99 35.19
C ARG A 799 5.18 8.12 36.61
N ALA A 800 5.64 9.31 36.96
CA ALA A 800 6.16 9.65 38.26
C ALA A 800 5.30 9.02 39.38
N ARG A 801 5.92 8.26 40.30
CA ARG A 801 5.37 7.74 41.57
C ARG A 801 6.52 7.54 42.56
N PRO A 802 6.27 7.51 43.89
CA PRO A 802 7.34 7.59 44.88
C PRO A 802 8.02 6.24 45.18
N GLU A 803 9.20 6.32 45.80
CA GLU A 803 9.97 5.17 46.24
C GLU A 803 9.16 4.27 47.19
N LEU A 804 9.37 2.95 47.05
CA LEU A 804 9.03 1.99 48.08
C LEU A 804 10.31 1.66 48.85
N THR A 805 10.23 1.81 50.16
CA THR A 805 11.35 1.64 51.09
C THR A 805 11.98 0.25 50.95
N GLN A 806 13.32 0.21 50.88
CA GLN A 806 14.16 -1.00 50.90
C GLN A 806 13.93 -2.01 49.76
N VAL A 807 14.61 -1.78 48.64
CA VAL A 807 15.14 -2.90 47.84
C VAL A 807 16.25 -3.55 48.66
N LEU A 808 16.06 -4.82 49.05
CA LEU A 808 17.12 -5.64 49.62
C LEU A 808 18.31 -5.69 48.65
N GLU A 809 19.53 -5.48 49.17
CA GLU A 809 20.76 -5.62 48.39
C GLU A 809 20.78 -6.97 47.66
N PRO A 810 21.03 -7.00 46.34
CA PRO A 810 21.15 -8.26 45.63
C PRO A 810 22.34 -9.04 46.18
N PRO A 811 22.22 -10.37 46.40
CA PRO A 811 23.30 -11.15 46.98
C PRO A 811 24.56 -11.05 46.12
N THR A 812 25.64 -10.56 46.73
CA THR A 812 26.97 -10.42 46.13
C THR A 812 27.45 -11.77 45.60
N ARG A 813 27.34 -11.97 44.29
CA ARG A 813 27.96 -13.10 43.59
C ARG A 813 29.38 -12.69 43.19
N PRO A 814 30.43 -13.41 43.61
CA PRO A 814 31.78 -13.10 43.18
C PRO A 814 31.89 -13.24 41.65
N SER A 815 32.21 -12.12 41.00
CA SER A 815 32.44 -12.05 39.56
C SER A 815 33.71 -12.84 39.22
N SER A 816 33.59 -13.91 38.43
CA SER A 816 34.78 -14.56 37.85
C SER A 816 35.35 -13.64 36.77
N ARG A 817 36.66 -13.36 36.84
CA ARG A 817 37.43 -12.53 35.87
C ARG A 817 36.91 -12.68 34.44
N LYS A 818 36.07 -11.75 34.00
CA LYS A 818 35.62 -11.68 32.61
C LYS A 818 36.74 -11.10 31.77
N LYS A 819 36.98 -11.68 30.59
CA LYS A 819 37.89 -11.06 29.60
C LYS A 819 37.36 -9.67 29.24
N PRO A 820 38.23 -8.67 28.99
CA PRO A 820 37.78 -7.34 28.58
C PRO A 820 36.89 -7.45 27.33
N PRO A 821 35.76 -6.73 27.28
CA PRO A 821 34.79 -6.89 26.21
C PRO A 821 35.37 -6.46 24.86
N LYS A 822 35.15 -7.28 23.83
CA LYS A 822 35.71 -7.09 22.49
C LYS A 822 35.14 -5.85 21.77
N HIS A 823 33.90 -5.48 22.08
CA HIS A 823 33.12 -4.43 21.42
C HIS A 823 32.70 -3.38 22.45
N HIS A 824 32.96 -2.10 22.17
CA HIS A 824 32.54 -1.00 23.03
C HIS A 824 31.02 -0.83 22.99
N ARG A 825 30.37 -0.76 24.16
CA ARG A 825 28.94 -0.49 24.29
C ARG A 825 28.71 0.95 24.67
N TYR A 826 27.80 1.63 23.99
CA TYR A 826 27.29 2.94 24.38
C TYR A 826 25.83 2.78 24.83
N ALA A 827 25.63 2.75 26.15
CA ALA A 827 24.31 2.58 26.75
C ALA A 827 23.60 3.92 26.95
N ILE A 828 22.35 4.01 26.49
CA ILE A 828 21.48 5.17 26.62
C ILE A 828 20.14 4.71 27.20
N ASN A 829 19.71 5.35 28.28
CA ASN A 829 18.48 5.03 28.98
C ASN A 829 17.57 6.27 28.97
N THR A 830 16.29 6.10 28.60
CA THR A 830 15.29 7.16 28.68
C THR A 830 14.16 6.75 29.61
N ARG A 831 13.76 7.67 30.49
CA ARG A 831 12.58 7.55 31.35
C ARG A 831 11.56 8.60 30.91
N GLY A 832 10.34 8.19 30.59
CA GLY A 832 9.27 9.08 30.12
C GLY A 832 9.44 9.57 28.67
N LEU A 833 8.79 10.67 28.32
CA LEU A 833 8.60 11.14 26.94
C LEU A 833 9.24 12.50 26.65
N THR A 834 9.44 13.36 27.65
CA THR A 834 9.97 14.72 27.45
C THR A 834 11.45 14.77 27.07
N SER A 835 12.15 13.64 27.11
CA SER A 835 13.51 13.48 26.59
C SER A 835 13.58 13.52 25.05
N TYR A 836 12.47 13.22 24.36
CA TYR A 836 12.39 13.19 22.90
C TYR A 836 12.08 14.56 22.30
N ARG A 837 12.69 14.89 21.16
CA ARG A 837 12.59 16.22 20.55
C ARG A 837 11.25 16.47 19.87
N SER A 838 10.65 15.45 19.29
CA SER A 838 9.36 15.50 18.58
C SER A 838 8.14 15.44 19.48
N VAL A 839 8.32 15.01 20.73
CA VAL A 839 7.32 15.20 21.79
C VAL A 839 7.33 16.66 22.20
N THR A 840 6.19 17.34 22.04
CA THR A 840 5.97 18.75 22.41
C THR A 840 4.89 18.84 23.49
N GLU A 841 4.71 20.00 24.13
CA GLU A 841 3.60 20.19 25.09
C GLU A 841 2.22 19.97 24.45
N GLY A 842 2.07 20.26 23.15
CA GLY A 842 0.82 20.09 22.41
C GLY A 842 0.46 18.63 22.11
N ASN A 843 1.45 17.73 22.00
CA ASN A 843 1.23 16.33 21.62
C ASN A 843 1.59 15.29 22.70
N LEU A 844 2.21 15.71 23.82
CA LEU A 844 2.52 14.86 24.96
C LEU A 844 1.30 14.06 25.44
N SER A 845 0.15 14.72 25.60
CA SER A 845 -1.12 14.09 26.02
C SER A 845 -1.59 13.00 25.05
N LYS A 846 -1.29 13.14 23.74
CA LYS A 846 -1.62 12.15 22.70
C LYS A 846 -0.75 10.90 22.85
N TYR A 847 0.55 11.05 23.13
CA TYR A 847 1.43 9.92 23.46
C TYR A 847 1.05 9.27 24.80
N GLU A 848 0.69 10.05 25.83
CA GLU A 848 0.22 9.54 27.12
C GLU A 848 -1.12 8.78 27.02
N GLN A 849 -1.99 9.16 26.08
CA GLN A 849 -3.21 8.43 25.76
C GLN A 849 -2.88 7.05 25.16
N LEU A 850 -1.97 6.99 24.19
CA LEU A 850 -1.52 5.73 23.57
C LEU A 850 -0.84 4.80 24.57
N LEU A 851 -0.06 5.36 25.51
CA LEU A 851 0.76 4.62 26.48
C LEU A 851 0.05 4.38 27.83
N ARG A 852 -1.27 4.59 27.91
CA ARG A 852 -2.06 4.31 29.12
C ARG A 852 -2.10 2.81 29.43
N LEU A 853 -2.04 2.47 30.72
CA LEU A 853 -1.97 1.07 31.20
C LEU A 853 -3.34 0.44 31.46
N SER A 854 -4.41 1.23 31.48
CA SER A 854 -5.79 0.74 31.60
C SER A 854 -6.64 1.37 30.50
N ASN A 855 -6.93 0.57 29.48
CA ASN A 855 -7.81 0.96 28.38
C ASN A 855 -9.22 1.21 28.90
N ILE A 856 -9.72 0.31 29.78
CA ILE A 856 -11.08 0.38 30.37
C ILE A 856 -11.41 1.74 31.01
N LEU A 857 -10.46 2.36 31.73
CA LEU A 857 -10.69 3.70 32.28
C LEU A 857 -10.60 4.81 31.23
N GLY A 858 -9.64 4.71 30.31
CA GLY A 858 -9.46 5.72 29.27
C GLY A 858 -10.56 5.72 28.21
N ASP A 859 -11.21 4.58 27.97
CA ASP A 859 -12.32 4.41 27.03
C ASP A 859 -13.70 4.59 27.70
N HIS A 860 -13.73 4.78 29.02
CA HIS A 860 -14.99 5.01 29.72
C HIS A 860 -15.60 6.35 29.26
N PRO A 861 -16.83 6.39 28.73
CA PRO A 861 -17.40 7.60 28.12
C PRO A 861 -17.65 8.73 29.13
N ARG A 862 -17.57 8.44 30.43
CA ARG A 862 -17.61 9.45 31.50
C ARG A 862 -16.25 9.52 32.19
N GLN A 863 -15.42 10.47 31.74
CA GLN A 863 -14.06 10.71 32.25
C GLN A 863 -14.01 11.49 33.58
N SER A 864 -15.14 11.91 34.16
CA SER A 864 -15.12 12.58 35.46
C SER A 864 -14.62 11.64 36.56
N SER A 865 -13.83 12.18 37.49
CA SER A 865 -13.22 11.42 38.60
C SER A 865 -14.26 10.56 39.32
N SER A 866 -15.43 11.11 39.65
CA SER A 866 -16.55 10.39 40.27
C SER A 866 -16.98 9.13 39.52
N HIS A 867 -17.10 9.17 38.20
CA HIS A 867 -17.50 7.99 37.40
C HIS A 867 -16.36 6.99 37.27
N LEU A 868 -15.13 7.45 37.00
CA LEU A 868 -13.95 6.58 36.95
C LEU A 868 -13.69 5.87 38.29
N ASN A 869 -13.96 6.55 39.42
CA ASN A 869 -13.88 5.97 40.76
C ASN A 869 -14.93 4.86 40.97
N MET A 870 -16.16 5.03 40.48
CA MET A 870 -17.16 3.94 40.50
C MET A 870 -16.73 2.76 39.64
N VAL A 871 -16.13 2.99 38.46
CA VAL A 871 -15.57 1.92 37.62
C VAL A 871 -14.43 1.19 38.33
N ARG A 872 -13.54 1.90 39.05
CA ARG A 872 -12.48 1.27 39.88
C ARG A 872 -13.06 0.36 40.97
N ARG A 873 -14.17 0.74 41.60
CA ARG A 873 -14.85 -0.09 42.62
C ARG A 873 -15.47 -1.38 42.08
N LEU A 874 -15.78 -1.45 40.78
CA LEU A 874 -16.17 -2.71 40.12
C LEU A 874 -15.01 -3.72 40.01
N LYS A 875 -13.78 -3.32 40.36
CA LYS A 875 -12.54 -4.12 40.33
C LYS A 875 -12.26 -4.81 38.98
N PRO A 876 -12.45 -4.14 37.80
CA PRO A 876 -12.04 -4.70 36.51
C PRO A 876 -10.51 -4.86 36.38
N PHE A 877 -9.76 -4.15 37.23
CA PHE A 877 -8.33 -4.32 37.49
C PHE A 877 -8.07 -3.89 38.94
N TRP A 878 -6.91 -4.27 39.49
CA TRP A 878 -6.52 -3.97 40.86
C TRP A 878 -5.41 -2.92 40.90
N ALA A 879 -5.60 -1.85 41.67
CA ALA A 879 -4.64 -0.75 41.84
C ALA A 879 -4.77 -0.14 43.23
N HIS A 880 -3.70 0.48 43.75
CA HIS A 880 -3.72 1.14 45.06
C HIS A 880 -4.80 2.23 45.09
N GLY A 881 -5.39 2.45 46.27
CA GLY A 881 -6.55 3.31 46.47
C GLY A 881 -7.86 2.52 46.42
N GLU A 882 -8.78 2.98 45.58
CA GLU A 882 -10.21 2.62 45.67
C GLU A 882 -10.56 1.16 45.35
N ALA A 883 -9.68 0.36 44.73
CA ALA A 883 -9.92 -1.08 44.57
C ALA A 883 -9.78 -1.86 45.90
N PHE A 884 -9.16 -1.23 46.91
CA PHE A 884 -8.92 -1.75 48.26
C PHE A 884 -9.74 -1.03 49.34
N ASP A 885 -10.76 -0.24 48.96
CA ASP A 885 -11.63 0.52 49.88
C ASP A 885 -12.30 -0.33 50.98
N TRP A 886 -12.47 -1.62 50.72
CA TRP A 886 -13.05 -2.64 51.61
C TRP A 886 -12.08 -3.21 52.66
N ILE A 887 -10.76 -2.93 52.58
CA ILE A 887 -9.77 -3.40 53.56
C ILE A 887 -9.06 -2.22 54.23
N LYS A 888 -9.03 -2.22 55.58
CA LYS A 888 -8.28 -1.22 56.36
C LYS A 888 -6.78 -1.54 56.34
N ASN A 889 -6.12 -1.24 55.24
CA ASN A 889 -4.67 -1.37 55.07
C ASN A 889 -4.14 -0.12 54.35
N GLU A 890 -3.48 0.77 55.09
CA GLU A 890 -3.00 2.06 54.60
C GLU A 890 -2.01 1.92 53.42
N ALA A 891 -1.20 0.86 53.41
CA ALA A 891 -0.28 0.58 52.30
C ALA A 891 -1.01 0.27 50.98
N LEU A 892 -2.29 -0.13 51.03
CA LEU A 892 -3.13 -0.41 49.86
C LEU A 892 -4.15 0.69 49.55
N THR A 893 -4.57 1.50 50.54
CA THR A 893 -5.64 2.50 50.39
C THR A 893 -5.15 3.93 50.17
N VAL A 894 -3.89 4.26 50.44
CA VAL A 894 -3.34 5.60 50.22
C VAL A 894 -2.96 5.83 48.75
N ASN A 895 -3.48 6.90 48.15
CA ASN A 895 -3.00 7.42 46.86
C ASN A 895 -1.70 8.21 47.07
N VAL A 896 -0.55 7.54 46.89
CA VAL A 896 0.77 8.18 47.10
C VAL A 896 1.18 9.06 45.92
N ALA A 897 1.66 10.27 46.21
CA ALA A 897 2.00 11.29 45.23
C ALA A 897 3.43 11.15 44.65
N PRO A 898 3.70 11.61 43.41
CA PRO A 898 4.96 11.35 42.70
C PRO A 898 6.24 12.04 43.18
N THR A 899 7.41 11.41 42.94
CA THR A 899 8.74 12.02 43.21
C THR A 899 9.83 11.85 42.14
N GLU A 900 9.81 10.83 41.26
CA GLU A 900 10.77 10.74 40.13
C GLU A 900 10.17 11.21 38.80
N GLY A 901 10.87 12.07 38.06
CA GLY A 901 10.43 12.58 36.74
C GLY A 901 11.17 11.97 35.54
N ASP A 902 10.83 12.44 34.35
CA ASP A 902 11.47 12.08 33.08
C ASP A 902 12.99 12.34 33.08
N ALA A 903 13.74 11.49 32.38
CA ALA A 903 15.19 11.57 32.31
C ALA A 903 15.77 11.03 30.98
N LEU A 904 16.96 11.53 30.64
CA LEU A 904 17.85 11.00 29.61
C LEU A 904 19.21 10.76 30.26
N GLU A 905 19.67 9.51 30.25
CA GLU A 905 20.86 9.06 30.97
C GLU A 905 21.75 8.22 30.06
N VAL A 906 23.05 8.25 30.33
CA VAL A 906 24.04 7.42 29.64
C VAL A 906 24.78 6.53 30.62
N GLY A 907 25.13 5.33 30.18
CA GLY A 907 25.90 4.38 30.98
C GLY A 907 27.27 4.95 31.37
N LYS A 908 27.76 4.55 32.53
CA LYS A 908 29.09 4.89 33.03
C LYS A 908 29.88 3.61 33.26
N TYR A 909 31.18 3.67 33.00
CA TYR A 909 32.09 2.61 33.42
C TYR A 909 32.27 2.67 34.93
N GLU A 910 32.07 1.53 35.60
CA GLU A 910 32.26 1.33 37.03
C GLU A 910 33.34 0.25 37.20
N GLY A 911 34.31 0.47 38.09
CA GLY A 911 35.42 -0.45 38.31
C GLY A 911 35.02 -1.69 39.12
N GLU A 912 35.90 -2.70 39.20
CA GLU A 912 35.68 -3.88 40.06
C GLU A 912 35.65 -3.54 41.57
N ASP A 913 36.02 -2.30 41.95
CA ASP A 913 36.07 -1.81 43.33
C ASP A 913 34.83 -0.97 43.75
N ASP A 914 33.87 -0.69 42.84
CA ASP A 914 32.68 0.15 43.09
C ASP A 914 31.36 -0.66 43.32
N THR A 915 31.45 -1.93 43.72
CA THR A 915 30.29 -2.83 43.96
C THR A 915 30.20 -3.41 45.36
#